data_AF-A0CWH1-F1
#
_entry.id   AF-A0CWH1-F1
#
_cell.length_a   1.000
_cell.length_b   1.000
_cell.length_c   1.000
_cell.angle_alpha   90.00
_cell.angle_beta   90.00
_cell.angle_gamma   90.00
#
_symmetry.space_group_name_H-M   'P 1'
#
loop_
_entity.id
_entity.type
_entity.pdbx_description
1 polymer ?
#
loop_
_entity_poly.entity_id
_entity_poly.type
_entity_poly.pdbx_seq_one_letter_code
_entity_poly.pdbx_strand_id
1 'polypeptide(L)'
;MQNIDSYWQEIISGVPVTPGLNLTQFLVDDATVGEWNLQGLPKDELSIQNGIMVTNSTRYPLLIDPQGQGNYWIRQKFADKIEPFRCITTLNHPKFKDNFLKPCMQDGLCLIIENIENEVDPMLDPVLEKQIQVKAKKNKYIEVGGTQMDFDDGFKLFMFCRLANPTFSPELSAKTTIIDFTVTQGGLEQQLLGKVISKEQKALEDSLNQLLADVNQNKKDLQRLDKNLLERLTQSSGNLLEDEGLIEVLGSTKTQAKEVSVKLLDAEVKTREINEKREQYRPVAIRGSALYFTILEVSLINWMYNSSLEQFLKLFNDSIDQSERNTLPSKRVDNIIKYLTFHVYKYVNRGLFEKDKISFILMMCFKVKQTDKKINAGDVSQFLKSGAALDPKTEKQKPFQFLDEKQWLNILALSRHHFNGDQMAFFRDLPESISRNEQQWRQWNDRNDPENSPIPDFAERIAADKEIGPFISLCLVRSLKEDRTLVAATHFINATLGKEFTAPISYPIDSIWAESSKTDPVLFLLSAGADPTSSIDDLSRKKRKVFCEKVSMGEGQEEAARRVIKNGFETGMWVILQNCHLGLKFMEEIETIVNPEATINDDFRLWITCEQHPKFPLGLLQKTIKVTNEPPKGLKAGLYKTFTTIITQEFLEKVEHPNWRSLIYTICFLHSIVIERRKFGPLGWCVPYEFNNPDLEASLAFIEKYLNSFLSGPPSQSPNLNLNMNVIRYMICEVQYGGRITDDLDRELFNAYGEDYLKEAIFGNEYVIAEAPFDAGGGTKPTKFQYKIPATTQMPELIKYHDVIKQLPDIDNPEVFGLHVNADITFRKKESTEMIITIMDTRPKDSGGGGGKTREEIVQDKARELLAKLPSDYVDLEVREQVRKLAGPKNLPDKGLTVPLNIFLYQEIQRMQIVIAICRKTLSDVIDAIDGQIIMTPDILEAINSMYDAKVPLTWVYDATGVEISWILPTLGAWFSSLIDRNKQLNDWLKSNRPNHFWLGGFFNPQGFLTAVKQEVTRMHKGKPGDKDAWSLDDVVQSTQVKEREYEQIRDIQSEGVYVSGLSLEGCKWSRNGLDESEPKKMFAPLPILYVTAINKKKGADAEKNSSTYSCPVYKYPRRTDKYLICRVGLPCEGTGAHKWKLRGVALLCSTE
;
A
#
# COMPACT_ATOMS: atom_id res chain seq x y z
N MET A 1 -14.21 23.04 -18.57
CA MET A 1 -14.71 23.91 -19.66
C MET A 1 -13.91 23.81 -20.96
N GLN A 2 -12.57 23.69 -20.95
CA GLN A 2 -11.75 23.65 -22.18
C GLN A 2 -12.17 22.58 -23.22
N ASN A 3 -12.57 21.36 -22.82
CA ASN A 3 -13.07 20.34 -23.75
C ASN A 3 -14.50 20.61 -24.29
N ILE A 4 -15.29 21.41 -23.57
CA ILE A 4 -16.66 21.77 -23.98
C ILE A 4 -16.59 22.88 -25.02
N ASP A 5 -15.69 23.86 -24.84
CA ASP A 5 -15.50 24.95 -25.80
C ASP A 5 -14.95 24.46 -27.15
N SER A 6 -14.01 23.50 -27.15
CA SER A 6 -13.54 22.87 -28.38
C SER A 6 -14.65 22.07 -29.09
N TYR A 7 -15.47 21.35 -28.32
CA TYR A 7 -16.61 20.59 -28.83
C TYR A 7 -17.71 21.50 -29.40
N TRP A 8 -18.00 22.62 -28.74
CA TRP A 8 -18.92 23.63 -29.26
C TRP A 8 -18.38 24.34 -30.50
N GLN A 9 -17.07 24.60 -30.59
CA GLN A 9 -16.46 25.17 -31.79
C GLN A 9 -16.62 24.26 -33.02
N GLU A 10 -16.59 22.94 -32.85
CA GLU A 10 -16.89 21.98 -33.93
C GLU A 10 -18.38 21.97 -34.33
N ILE A 11 -19.28 22.00 -33.34
CA ILE A 11 -20.75 21.96 -33.57
C ILE A 11 -21.28 23.25 -34.20
N ILE A 12 -20.70 24.40 -33.88
CA ILE A 12 -21.21 25.71 -34.29
C ILE A 12 -20.75 26.09 -35.73
N SER A 13 -20.17 25.15 -36.48
CA SER A 13 -19.79 25.36 -37.88
C SER A 13 -21.00 25.80 -38.73
N GLY A 14 -21.01 27.09 -39.13
CA GLY A 14 -22.09 27.71 -39.92
C GLY A 14 -22.89 28.81 -39.20
N VAL A 15 -22.67 29.04 -37.90
CA VAL A 15 -23.25 30.17 -37.15
C VAL A 15 -22.18 31.25 -36.94
N PRO A 16 -22.50 32.55 -37.07
CA PRO A 16 -21.54 33.61 -36.79
C PRO A 16 -21.14 33.62 -35.30
N VAL A 17 -19.83 33.46 -35.03
CA VAL A 17 -19.24 33.46 -33.69
C VAL A 17 -18.04 34.40 -33.66
N THR A 18 -17.85 35.12 -32.56
CA THR A 18 -16.65 35.93 -32.33
C THR A 18 -15.46 35.02 -32.02
N PRO A 19 -14.40 34.99 -32.84
CA PRO A 19 -13.25 34.13 -32.60
C PRO A 19 -12.49 34.60 -31.35
N GLY A 20 -12.13 33.66 -30.47
CA GLY A 20 -11.34 33.94 -29.27
C GLY A 20 -12.06 34.70 -28.14
N LEU A 21 -13.41 34.62 -28.09
CA LEU A 21 -14.18 35.21 -27.00
C LEU A 21 -13.78 34.62 -25.64
N ASN A 22 -13.27 35.45 -24.74
CA ASN A 22 -13.05 35.05 -23.35
C ASN A 22 -14.38 35.08 -22.58
N LEU A 23 -14.94 33.88 -22.32
CA LEU A 23 -16.24 33.73 -21.66
C LEU A 23 -16.26 34.36 -20.25
N THR A 24 -15.14 34.32 -19.53
CA THR A 24 -15.06 34.83 -18.15
C THR A 24 -15.24 36.35 -18.11
N GLN A 25 -14.50 37.07 -18.96
CA GLN A 25 -14.58 38.54 -19.09
C GLN A 25 -15.91 39.01 -19.68
N PHE A 26 -16.58 38.17 -20.47
CA PHE A 26 -17.88 38.50 -21.04
C PHE A 26 -19.02 38.39 -20.01
N LEU A 27 -18.98 37.35 -19.16
CA LEU A 27 -20.04 37.09 -18.19
C LEU A 27 -19.93 37.95 -16.93
N VAL A 28 -18.72 38.29 -16.51
CA VAL A 28 -18.46 39.04 -15.28
C VAL A 28 -17.37 40.06 -15.53
N ASP A 29 -17.57 41.26 -14.99
CA ASP A 29 -16.64 42.36 -15.10
C ASP A 29 -15.46 42.23 -14.10
N ASP A 30 -14.31 42.78 -14.48
CA ASP A 30 -13.08 42.70 -13.67
C ASP A 30 -13.23 43.24 -12.24
N ALA A 31 -14.12 44.21 -12.01
CA ALA A 31 -14.32 44.79 -10.68
C ALA A 31 -14.99 43.79 -9.73
N THR A 32 -15.97 43.02 -10.22
CA THR A 32 -16.62 41.93 -9.49
C THR A 32 -15.64 40.79 -9.19
N VAL A 33 -14.79 40.41 -10.16
CA VAL A 33 -13.72 39.42 -9.94
C VAL A 33 -12.73 39.92 -8.89
N GLY A 34 -12.37 41.21 -8.94
CA GLY A 34 -11.54 41.87 -7.93
C GLY A 34 -12.12 41.79 -6.52
N GLU A 35 -13.44 41.92 -6.38
CA GLU A 35 -14.14 41.79 -5.11
C GLU A 35 -14.16 40.34 -4.60
N TRP A 36 -14.38 39.35 -5.46
CA TRP A 36 -14.31 37.94 -5.06
C TRP A 36 -12.92 37.57 -4.55
N ASN A 37 -11.87 38.11 -5.16
CA ASN A 37 -10.49 37.91 -4.70
C ASN A 37 -10.26 38.50 -3.30
N LEU A 38 -10.86 39.66 -2.99
CA LEU A 38 -10.81 40.24 -1.65
C LEU A 38 -11.61 39.40 -0.63
N GLN A 39 -12.68 38.75 -1.08
CA GLN A 39 -13.48 37.80 -0.29
C GLN A 39 -12.82 36.43 -0.11
N GLY A 40 -11.61 36.22 -0.64
CA GLY A 40 -10.83 35.00 -0.45
C GLY A 40 -10.94 33.96 -1.57
N LEU A 41 -11.59 34.27 -2.69
CA LEU A 41 -11.52 33.43 -3.89
C LEU A 41 -10.11 33.51 -4.50
N PRO A 42 -9.50 32.38 -4.90
CA PRO A 42 -8.25 32.40 -5.64
C PRO A 42 -8.33 33.12 -6.98
N LYS A 43 -7.19 33.65 -7.42
CA LYS A 43 -7.03 34.33 -8.71
C LYS A 43 -6.82 33.40 -9.90
N ASP A 44 -6.90 32.08 -9.71
CA ASP A 44 -6.77 31.14 -10.82
C ASP A 44 -8.05 31.09 -11.67
N GLU A 45 -7.89 30.73 -12.94
CA GLU A 45 -8.98 30.76 -13.91
C GLU A 45 -10.12 29.80 -13.55
N LEU A 46 -9.79 28.63 -12.99
CA LEU A 46 -10.79 27.63 -12.56
C LEU A 46 -11.63 28.18 -11.41
N SER A 47 -11.02 28.77 -10.38
CA SER A 47 -11.72 29.39 -9.27
C SER A 47 -12.64 30.53 -9.72
N ILE A 48 -12.21 31.35 -10.68
CA ILE A 48 -13.06 32.40 -11.26
C ILE A 48 -14.25 31.79 -12.01
N GLN A 49 -14.03 30.77 -12.85
CA GLN A 49 -15.11 30.04 -13.54
C GLN A 49 -16.10 29.43 -12.55
N ASN A 50 -15.61 28.80 -11.49
CA ASN A 50 -16.41 28.26 -10.41
C ASN A 50 -17.21 29.36 -9.70
N GLY A 51 -16.59 30.51 -9.45
CA GLY A 51 -17.27 31.69 -8.89
C GLY A 51 -18.44 32.14 -9.75
N ILE A 52 -18.27 32.19 -11.08
CA ILE A 52 -19.33 32.51 -12.05
C ILE A 52 -20.46 31.48 -11.98
N MET A 53 -20.13 30.19 -11.95
CA MET A 53 -21.14 29.13 -11.85
C MET A 53 -21.95 29.28 -10.56
N VAL A 54 -21.28 29.51 -9.43
CA VAL A 54 -21.94 29.68 -8.13
C VAL A 54 -22.87 30.89 -8.10
N THR A 55 -22.49 32.02 -8.70
CA THR A 55 -23.33 33.23 -8.69
C THR A 55 -24.47 33.17 -9.69
N ASN A 56 -24.25 32.55 -10.86
CA ASN A 56 -25.20 32.61 -11.98
C ASN A 56 -26.05 31.33 -12.13
N SER A 57 -25.75 30.25 -11.39
CA SER A 57 -26.53 29.01 -11.48
C SER A 57 -27.97 29.19 -11.02
N THR A 58 -28.92 28.69 -11.82
CA THR A 58 -30.34 28.68 -11.48
C THR A 58 -30.70 27.60 -10.45
N ARG A 59 -30.02 26.45 -10.50
CA ARG A 59 -30.12 25.36 -9.52
C ARG A 59 -29.17 25.60 -8.36
N TYR A 60 -29.48 25.07 -7.18
CA TYR A 60 -28.60 25.21 -6.03
C TYR A 60 -27.28 24.44 -6.26
N PRO A 61 -26.13 25.07 -5.98
CA PRO A 61 -24.83 24.45 -6.21
C PRO A 61 -24.48 23.46 -5.10
N LEU A 62 -23.91 22.32 -5.52
CA LEU A 62 -23.26 21.33 -4.67
C LEU A 62 -21.76 21.39 -4.98
N LEU A 63 -20.98 21.86 -4.01
CA LEU A 63 -19.55 22.10 -4.15
C LEU A 63 -18.76 20.90 -3.65
N ILE A 64 -17.91 20.33 -4.50
CA ILE A 64 -16.89 19.35 -4.12
C ILE A 64 -15.69 20.15 -3.63
N ASP A 65 -15.55 20.28 -2.31
CA ASP A 65 -14.58 21.16 -1.67
C ASP A 65 -13.86 20.43 -0.52
N PRO A 66 -12.93 19.51 -0.84
CA PRO A 66 -12.19 18.76 0.18
C PRO A 66 -11.29 19.64 1.06
N GLN A 67 -10.92 20.84 0.59
CA GLN A 67 -10.05 21.77 1.31
C GLN A 67 -10.81 22.89 2.05
N GLY A 68 -12.12 23.02 1.87
CA GLY A 68 -12.95 24.03 2.54
C GLY A 68 -12.78 25.45 2.02
N GLN A 69 -12.19 25.63 0.83
CA GLN A 69 -11.91 26.94 0.26
C GLN A 69 -13.17 27.63 -0.26
N GLY A 70 -14.01 26.90 -0.99
CA GLY A 70 -15.31 27.40 -1.44
C GLY A 70 -16.20 27.75 -0.26
N ASN A 71 -16.16 26.95 0.80
CA ASN A 71 -16.92 27.21 2.03
C ASN A 71 -16.51 28.53 2.68
N TYR A 72 -15.20 28.74 2.86
CA TYR A 72 -14.67 30.00 3.39
C TYR A 72 -15.10 31.21 2.54
N TRP A 73 -14.98 31.12 1.22
CA TRP A 73 -15.37 32.21 0.32
C TRP A 73 -16.87 32.54 0.41
N ILE A 74 -17.74 31.54 0.45
CA ILE A 74 -19.21 31.74 0.56
C ILE A 74 -19.59 32.40 1.88
N ARG A 75 -18.94 32.00 2.98
CA ARG A 75 -19.13 32.63 4.30
C ARG A 75 -18.75 34.11 4.28
N GLN A 76 -17.68 34.49 3.59
CA GLN A 76 -17.27 35.90 3.47
C GLN A 76 -18.18 36.69 2.53
N LYS A 77 -18.54 36.11 1.38
CA LYS A 77 -19.36 36.75 0.35
C LYS A 77 -20.78 37.07 0.83
N PHE A 78 -21.37 36.18 1.62
CA PHE A 78 -22.75 36.31 2.11
C PHE A 78 -22.82 36.56 3.62
N ALA A 79 -21.76 37.14 4.21
CA ALA A 79 -21.68 37.39 5.66
C ALA A 79 -22.91 38.13 6.21
N ASP A 80 -23.45 39.10 5.47
CA ASP A 80 -24.64 39.88 5.86
C ASP A 80 -25.94 39.06 5.90
N LYS A 81 -25.97 37.89 5.25
CA LYS A 81 -27.14 36.99 5.15
C LYS A 81 -26.94 35.65 5.86
N ILE A 82 -25.82 35.48 6.56
CA ILE A 82 -25.46 34.27 7.28
C ILE A 82 -25.40 34.58 8.78
N GLU A 83 -26.34 34.01 9.53
CA GLU A 83 -26.23 33.93 10.99
C GLU A 83 -25.60 32.56 11.34
N PRO A 84 -24.32 32.50 11.81
CA PRO A 84 -23.59 31.23 11.93
C PRO A 84 -24.33 30.13 12.69
N PHE A 85 -25.03 30.50 13.78
CA PHE A 85 -25.77 29.57 14.64
C PHE A 85 -27.10 29.05 14.06
N ARG A 86 -27.64 29.70 13.03
CA ARG A 86 -28.94 29.33 12.40
C ARG A 86 -28.79 28.89 10.93
N CYS A 87 -27.69 29.23 10.29
CA CYS A 87 -27.47 29.07 8.86
C CYS A 87 -26.45 27.97 8.50
N ILE A 88 -25.63 27.50 9.44
CA ILE A 88 -24.59 26.48 9.17
C ILE A 88 -24.97 25.20 9.92
N THR A 89 -25.06 24.08 9.19
CA THR A 89 -25.49 22.82 9.78
C THR A 89 -25.03 21.61 8.98
N THR A 90 -25.24 20.42 9.52
CA THR A 90 -24.99 19.13 8.86
C THR A 90 -26.32 18.40 8.69
N LEU A 91 -26.47 17.58 7.65
CA LEU A 91 -27.69 16.79 7.40
C LEU A 91 -28.09 15.91 8.60
N ASN A 92 -27.11 15.38 9.34
CA ASN A 92 -27.34 14.48 10.47
C ASN A 92 -27.88 15.17 11.74
N HIS A 93 -28.08 16.50 11.71
CA HIS A 93 -28.55 17.21 12.89
C HIS A 93 -30.04 16.89 13.17
N PRO A 94 -30.42 16.39 14.35
CA PRO A 94 -31.77 15.88 14.62
C PRO A 94 -32.87 16.95 14.50
N LYS A 95 -32.51 18.24 14.61
CA LYS A 95 -33.42 19.39 14.43
C LYS A 95 -33.17 20.19 13.14
N PHE A 96 -32.57 19.57 12.13
CA PHE A 96 -32.25 20.21 10.84
C PHE A 96 -33.48 20.93 10.24
N LYS A 97 -34.62 20.22 10.16
CA LYS A 97 -35.88 20.73 9.61
C LYS A 97 -36.39 21.98 10.32
N ASP A 98 -36.51 21.91 11.64
CA ASP A 98 -37.22 22.92 12.44
C ASP A 98 -36.35 24.12 12.79
N ASN A 99 -35.06 23.90 13.09
CA ASN A 99 -34.17 24.94 13.60
C ASN A 99 -33.35 25.65 12.53
N PHE A 100 -33.14 25.02 11.36
CA PHE A 100 -32.26 25.56 10.32
C PHE A 100 -33.05 25.83 9.04
N LEU A 101 -33.65 24.78 8.45
CA LEU A 101 -34.31 24.89 7.14
C LEU A 101 -35.50 25.86 7.18
N LYS A 102 -36.44 25.64 8.10
CA LYS A 102 -37.65 26.47 8.21
C LYS A 102 -37.35 27.97 8.44
N PRO A 103 -36.57 28.38 9.45
CA PRO A 103 -36.28 29.80 9.67
C PRO A 103 -35.48 30.41 8.52
N CYS A 104 -34.51 29.70 7.94
CA CYS A 104 -33.77 30.24 6.80
C CYS A 104 -34.66 30.50 5.58
N MET A 105 -35.61 29.60 5.30
CA MET A 105 -36.57 29.77 4.21
C MET A 105 -37.58 30.90 4.46
N GLN A 106 -38.03 31.07 5.70
CA GLN A 106 -38.97 32.14 6.09
C GLN A 106 -38.31 33.52 6.09
N ASP A 107 -37.08 33.61 6.60
CA ASP A 107 -36.35 34.87 6.80
C ASP A 107 -35.51 35.24 5.55
N GLY A 108 -35.46 34.40 4.52
CA GLY A 108 -34.67 34.62 3.29
C GLY A 108 -33.15 34.57 3.51
N LEU A 109 -32.70 33.79 4.49
CA LEU A 109 -31.29 33.63 4.85
C LEU A 109 -30.58 32.60 3.96
N CYS A 110 -29.26 32.58 4.03
CA CYS A 110 -28.41 31.66 3.27
C CYS A 110 -28.08 30.40 4.10
N LEU A 111 -28.64 29.25 3.74
CA LEU A 111 -28.39 27.96 4.40
C LEU A 111 -27.15 27.27 3.80
N ILE A 112 -26.21 26.88 4.66
CA ILE A 112 -25.01 26.11 4.34
C ILE A 112 -25.12 24.72 4.97
N ILE A 113 -25.05 23.68 4.13
CA ILE A 113 -25.02 22.29 4.56
C ILE A 113 -23.61 21.75 4.35
N GLU A 114 -22.96 21.34 5.44
CA GLU A 114 -21.62 20.77 5.44
C GLU A 114 -21.65 19.24 5.52
N ASN A 115 -20.55 18.62 5.09
CA ASN A 115 -20.26 17.19 5.22
C ASN A 115 -21.27 16.30 4.49
N ILE A 116 -21.68 16.71 3.29
CA ILE A 116 -22.43 15.81 2.41
C ILE A 116 -21.47 14.76 1.87
N GLU A 117 -21.83 13.49 2.02
CA GLU A 117 -21.07 12.37 1.45
C GLU A 117 -21.60 12.05 0.05
N ASN A 118 -22.23 10.89 -0.16
CA ASN A 118 -22.71 10.47 -1.48
C ASN A 118 -24.20 10.73 -1.70
N GLU A 119 -24.98 10.86 -0.63
CA GLU A 119 -26.44 10.97 -0.69
C GLU A 119 -26.92 12.22 0.04
N VAL A 120 -28.01 12.78 -0.48
CA VAL A 120 -28.76 13.87 0.15
C VAL A 120 -30.12 13.29 0.53
N ASP A 121 -30.59 13.60 1.74
CA ASP A 121 -31.89 13.14 2.21
C ASP A 121 -33.01 13.56 1.22
N PRO A 122 -33.82 12.61 0.69
CA PRO A 122 -34.93 12.92 -0.21
C PRO A 122 -35.94 13.93 0.35
N MET A 123 -35.97 14.15 1.66
CA MET A 123 -36.74 15.23 2.28
C MET A 123 -36.45 16.60 1.65
N LEU A 124 -35.24 16.84 1.13
CA LEU A 124 -34.85 18.09 0.50
C LEU A 124 -35.28 18.22 -0.96
N ASP A 125 -35.76 17.16 -1.60
CA ASP A 125 -36.15 17.18 -3.02
C ASP A 125 -37.15 18.29 -3.39
N PRO A 126 -38.22 18.56 -2.61
CA PRO A 126 -39.15 19.65 -2.91
C PRO A 126 -38.48 21.03 -2.89
N VAL A 127 -37.43 21.20 -2.06
CA VAL A 127 -36.65 22.43 -1.96
C VAL A 127 -35.68 22.54 -3.13
N LEU A 128 -34.98 21.45 -3.47
CA LEU A 128 -34.01 21.42 -4.58
C LEU A 128 -34.68 21.64 -5.94
N GLU A 129 -35.85 21.04 -6.17
CA GLU A 129 -36.65 21.22 -7.37
C GLU A 129 -37.44 22.54 -7.40
N LYS A 130 -37.42 23.30 -6.29
CA LYS A 130 -38.17 24.55 -6.12
C LYS A 130 -39.66 24.37 -6.40
N GLN A 131 -40.30 23.38 -5.76
CA GLN A 131 -41.75 23.10 -5.84
C GLN A 131 -42.59 24.17 -5.11
N ILE A 132 -42.48 25.42 -5.56
CA ILE A 132 -43.12 26.59 -4.94
C ILE A 132 -44.60 26.60 -5.29
N GLN A 133 -45.44 26.54 -4.25
CA GLN A 133 -46.89 26.71 -4.38
C GLN A 133 -47.29 28.14 -3.98
N VAL A 134 -48.13 28.78 -4.80
CA VAL A 134 -48.60 30.16 -4.56
C VAL A 134 -50.08 30.12 -4.14
N LYS A 135 -50.39 30.58 -2.92
CA LYS A 135 -51.78 30.75 -2.47
C LYS A 135 -52.35 32.10 -2.91
N ALA A 136 -53.68 32.23 -2.88
CA ALA A 136 -54.47 33.39 -3.36
C ALA A 136 -54.11 34.78 -2.79
N LYS A 137 -53.18 34.88 -1.82
CA LYS A 137 -52.67 36.12 -1.23
C LYS A 137 -51.19 36.44 -1.55
N LYS A 138 -50.62 35.85 -2.62
CA LYS A 138 -49.19 36.00 -3.01
C LYS A 138 -48.14 35.42 -2.04
N ASN A 139 -48.54 34.79 -0.94
CA ASN A 139 -47.61 34.04 -0.09
C ASN A 139 -47.19 32.73 -0.79
N LYS A 140 -45.88 32.52 -0.87
CA LYS A 140 -45.23 31.33 -1.44
C LYS A 140 -44.91 30.34 -0.33
N TYR A 141 -45.16 29.06 -0.55
CA TYR A 141 -44.77 28.01 0.40
C TYR A 141 -44.26 26.77 -0.33
N ILE A 142 -43.45 25.97 0.35
CA ILE A 142 -42.96 24.67 -0.10
C ILE A 142 -43.38 23.64 0.96
N GLU A 143 -43.86 22.48 0.52
CA GLU A 143 -44.21 21.37 1.40
C GLU A 143 -43.01 20.44 1.56
N VAL A 144 -42.46 20.39 2.79
CA VAL A 144 -41.26 19.60 3.10
C VAL A 144 -41.62 18.56 4.17
N GLY A 145 -41.61 17.28 3.82
CA GLY A 145 -41.94 16.17 4.73
C GLY A 145 -43.27 16.38 5.45
N GLY A 146 -44.33 16.74 4.72
CA GLY A 146 -45.69 16.97 5.23
C GLY A 146 -45.90 18.27 6.01
N THR A 147 -44.94 19.20 6.04
CA THR A 147 -45.07 20.51 6.70
C THR A 147 -44.98 21.63 5.67
N GLN A 148 -45.96 22.55 5.67
CA GLN A 148 -45.93 23.76 4.84
C GLN A 148 -44.98 24.79 5.47
N MET A 149 -43.95 25.20 4.72
CA MET A 149 -42.98 26.22 5.12
C MET A 149 -43.11 27.42 4.19
N ASP A 150 -43.16 28.64 4.74
CA ASP A 150 -43.16 29.86 3.91
C ASP A 150 -41.81 30.02 3.22
N PHE A 151 -41.83 30.53 1.98
CA PHE A 151 -40.65 30.66 1.13
C PHE A 151 -40.44 32.13 0.73
N ASP A 152 -39.28 32.67 1.10
CA ASP A 152 -38.79 33.97 0.64
C ASP A 152 -37.88 33.82 -0.59
N ASP A 153 -38.01 34.74 -1.56
CA ASP A 153 -37.21 34.72 -2.80
C ASP A 153 -35.71 35.01 -2.57
N GLY A 154 -35.35 35.57 -1.42
CA GLY A 154 -33.98 35.84 -0.99
C GLY A 154 -33.21 34.61 -0.51
N PHE A 155 -33.90 33.50 -0.24
CA PHE A 155 -33.31 32.25 0.24
C PHE A 155 -32.27 31.68 -0.74
N LYS A 156 -31.13 31.25 -0.19
CA LYS A 156 -30.06 30.57 -0.93
C LYS A 156 -29.63 29.32 -0.17
N LEU A 157 -29.29 28.26 -0.91
CA LEU A 157 -28.79 27.00 -0.36
C LEU A 157 -27.44 26.67 -1.01
N PHE A 158 -26.44 26.39 -0.18
CA PHE A 158 -25.12 25.88 -0.57
C PHE A 158 -24.84 24.55 0.13
N MET A 159 -24.36 23.60 -0.64
CA MET A 159 -24.08 22.24 -0.18
C MET A 159 -22.61 21.93 -0.40
N PHE A 160 -21.93 21.40 0.61
CA PHE A 160 -20.49 21.11 0.56
C PHE A 160 -20.20 19.63 0.79
N CYS A 161 -19.45 19.03 -0.13
CA CYS A 161 -18.90 17.69 -0.03
C CYS A 161 -17.41 17.76 0.28
N ARG A 162 -16.96 17.01 1.31
CA ARG A 162 -15.53 16.94 1.67
C ARG A 162 -14.78 15.82 0.95
N LEU A 163 -15.48 14.91 0.27
CA LEU A 163 -14.85 13.85 -0.52
C LEU A 163 -14.34 14.43 -1.83
N ALA A 164 -13.10 14.12 -2.22
CA ALA A 164 -12.55 14.61 -3.49
C ALA A 164 -13.22 13.97 -4.72
N ASN A 165 -13.60 12.69 -4.62
CA ASN A 165 -14.26 11.92 -5.68
C ASN A 165 -15.55 11.28 -5.17
N PRO A 166 -16.63 12.07 -4.97
CA PRO A 166 -17.92 11.54 -4.54
C PRO A 166 -18.64 10.81 -5.69
N THR A 167 -19.44 9.81 -5.36
CA THR A 167 -20.28 9.08 -6.33
C THR A 167 -21.73 9.51 -6.18
N PHE A 168 -22.10 10.62 -6.81
CA PHE A 168 -23.47 11.13 -6.79
C PHE A 168 -24.39 10.36 -7.75
N SER A 169 -25.66 10.20 -7.36
CA SER A 169 -26.67 9.61 -8.25
C SER A 169 -26.97 10.52 -9.45
N PRO A 170 -27.34 9.96 -10.62
CA PRO A 170 -27.76 10.75 -11.77
C PRO A 170 -28.93 11.70 -11.47
N GLU A 171 -29.82 11.28 -10.56
CA GLU A 171 -30.95 12.08 -10.10
C GLU A 171 -30.51 13.33 -9.34
N LEU A 172 -29.57 13.21 -8.40
CA LEU A 172 -29.01 14.35 -7.66
C LEU A 172 -28.28 15.32 -8.60
N SER A 173 -27.54 14.79 -9.58
CA SER A 173 -26.86 15.58 -10.60
C SER A 173 -27.84 16.32 -11.54
N ALA A 174 -29.07 15.82 -11.70
CA ALA A 174 -30.10 16.51 -12.47
C ALA A 174 -30.74 17.65 -11.65
N LYS A 175 -30.90 17.47 -10.34
CA LYS A 175 -31.53 18.45 -9.43
C LYS A 175 -30.60 19.60 -9.03
N THR A 176 -29.30 19.34 -8.92
CA THR A 176 -28.30 20.31 -8.41
C THR A 176 -27.26 20.67 -9.46
N THR A 177 -26.53 21.78 -9.26
CA THR A 177 -25.35 22.12 -10.08
C THR A 177 -24.11 21.65 -9.35
N ILE A 178 -23.44 20.61 -9.84
CA ILE A 178 -22.21 20.10 -9.22
C ILE A 178 -21.03 20.96 -9.69
N ILE A 179 -20.26 21.50 -8.74
CA ILE A 179 -19.11 22.37 -9.01
C ILE A 179 -17.89 21.81 -8.29
N ASP A 180 -16.82 21.58 -9.04
CA ASP A 180 -15.57 21.05 -8.52
C ASP A 180 -14.66 22.19 -8.05
N PHE A 181 -14.49 22.31 -6.73
CA PHE A 181 -13.60 23.27 -6.06
C PHE A 181 -12.30 22.62 -5.58
N THR A 182 -11.95 21.43 -6.09
CA THR A 182 -10.67 20.80 -5.78
C THR A 182 -9.51 21.69 -6.19
N VAL A 183 -8.56 21.85 -5.27
CA VAL A 183 -7.39 22.70 -5.49
C VAL A 183 -6.50 22.09 -6.58
N THR A 184 -6.15 22.87 -7.61
CA THR A 184 -5.20 22.47 -8.66
C THR A 184 -3.76 22.81 -8.30
N GLN A 185 -2.80 22.16 -8.96
CA GLN A 185 -1.36 22.40 -8.73
C GLN A 185 -0.96 23.86 -8.94
N GLY A 186 -1.47 24.49 -10.01
CA GLY A 186 -1.23 25.91 -10.29
C GLY A 186 -1.96 26.84 -9.31
N GLY A 187 -3.19 26.51 -8.89
CA GLY A 187 -3.93 27.29 -7.90
C GLY A 187 -3.22 27.33 -6.54
N LEU A 188 -2.76 26.18 -6.06
CA LEU A 188 -2.00 26.09 -4.81
C LEU A 188 -0.64 26.79 -4.92
N GLU A 189 0.07 26.65 -6.04
CA GLU A 189 1.33 27.36 -6.27
C GLU A 189 1.14 28.87 -6.09
N GLN A 190 0.09 29.44 -6.68
CA GLN A 190 -0.18 30.88 -6.56
C GLN A 190 -0.52 31.28 -5.11
N GLN A 191 -1.25 30.43 -4.38
CA GLN A 191 -1.57 30.66 -2.96
C GLN A 191 -0.31 30.61 -2.08
N LEU A 192 0.54 29.60 -2.27
CA LEU A 192 1.79 29.45 -1.53
C LEU A 192 2.76 30.61 -1.84
N LEU A 193 2.83 31.06 -3.08
CA LEU A 193 3.62 32.21 -3.47
C LEU A 193 3.21 33.45 -2.67
N GLY A 194 1.91 33.74 -2.60
CA GLY A 194 1.40 34.83 -1.76
C GLY A 194 1.82 34.71 -0.29
N LYS A 195 1.78 33.51 0.29
CA LYS A 195 2.21 33.28 1.67
C LYS A 195 3.71 33.50 1.89
N VAL A 196 4.57 33.02 0.98
CA VAL A 196 6.03 33.24 1.07
C VAL A 196 6.33 34.73 1.07
N ILE A 197 5.72 35.47 0.15
CA ILE A 197 5.96 36.91 0.01
C ILE A 197 5.42 37.68 1.22
N SER A 198 4.25 37.31 1.72
CA SER A 198 3.67 37.91 2.93
C SER A 198 4.62 37.82 4.14
N LYS A 199 5.38 36.72 4.26
CA LYS A 199 6.36 36.54 5.34
C LYS A 199 7.72 37.17 5.06
N GLU A 200 8.29 36.97 3.87
CA GLU A 200 9.63 37.45 3.52
C GLU A 200 9.67 38.95 3.19
N GLN A 201 8.64 39.45 2.50
CA GLN A 201 8.56 40.83 2.01
C GLN A 201 7.17 41.41 2.27
N LYS A 202 6.75 41.45 3.53
CA LYS A 202 5.43 41.98 3.93
C LYS A 202 5.09 43.35 3.33
N ALA A 203 6.07 44.27 3.28
CA ALA A 203 5.88 45.60 2.70
C ALA A 203 5.50 45.57 1.20
N LEU A 204 6.01 44.59 0.46
CA LEU A 204 5.68 44.39 -0.95
C LEU A 204 4.24 43.89 -1.12
N GLU A 205 3.82 42.96 -0.25
CA GLU A 205 2.46 42.40 -0.26
C GLU A 205 1.42 43.44 0.18
N ASP A 206 1.71 44.22 1.22
CA ASP A 206 0.85 45.31 1.69
C ASP A 206 0.70 46.38 0.59
N SER A 207 1.80 46.75 -0.09
CA SER A 207 1.77 47.66 -1.23
C SER A 207 0.98 47.10 -2.41
N LEU A 208 1.05 45.80 -2.68
CA LEU A 208 0.28 45.14 -3.74
C LEU A 208 -1.21 45.13 -3.41
N ASN A 209 -1.58 44.81 -2.18
CA ASN A 209 -2.98 44.77 -1.74
C ASN A 209 -3.61 46.16 -1.75
N GLN A 210 -2.88 47.19 -1.31
CA GLN A 210 -3.32 48.59 -1.45
C GLN A 210 -3.50 48.97 -2.91
N LEU A 211 -2.52 48.67 -3.77
CA LEU A 211 -2.59 48.99 -5.19
C LEU A 211 -3.76 48.27 -5.88
N LEU A 212 -4.04 47.02 -5.51
CA LEU A 212 -5.19 46.26 -6.04
C LEU A 212 -6.53 46.83 -5.55
N ALA A 213 -6.62 47.22 -4.27
CA ALA A 213 -7.80 47.89 -3.75
C ALA A 213 -8.06 49.22 -4.47
N ASP A 214 -7.00 50.01 -4.69
CA ASP A 214 -7.07 51.27 -5.43
C ASP A 214 -7.47 51.04 -6.89
N VAL A 215 -6.92 50.03 -7.58
CA VAL A 215 -7.31 49.67 -8.95
C VAL A 215 -8.77 49.25 -9.02
N ASN A 216 -9.24 48.42 -8.07
CA ASN A 216 -10.64 48.01 -8.02
C ASN A 216 -11.57 49.19 -7.77
N GLN A 217 -11.21 50.08 -6.84
CA GLN A 217 -11.99 51.28 -6.54
C GLN A 217 -12.03 52.22 -7.76
N ASN A 218 -10.89 52.45 -8.41
CA ASN A 218 -10.78 53.24 -9.63
C ASN A 218 -11.62 52.64 -10.78
N LYS A 219 -11.64 51.31 -10.96
CA LYS A 219 -12.49 50.63 -11.94
C LYS A 219 -13.99 50.81 -11.61
N LYS A 220 -14.39 50.67 -10.35
CA LYS A 220 -15.77 50.93 -9.89
C LYS A 220 -16.17 52.39 -10.11
N ASP A 221 -15.26 53.32 -9.84
CA ASP A 221 -15.50 54.75 -10.07
C ASP A 221 -15.68 55.05 -11.56
N LEU A 222 -14.90 54.43 -12.44
CA LEU A 222 -15.06 54.56 -13.90
C LEU A 222 -16.42 54.03 -14.37
N GLN A 223 -16.84 52.84 -13.90
CA GLN A 223 -18.18 52.29 -14.20
C GLN A 223 -19.30 53.17 -13.64
N ARG A 224 -19.13 53.74 -12.44
CA ARG A 224 -20.09 54.66 -11.83
C ARG A 224 -20.22 55.95 -12.65
N LEU A 225 -19.09 56.49 -13.12
CA LEU A 225 -19.08 57.66 -14.00
C LEU A 225 -19.79 57.38 -15.33
N ASP A 226 -19.54 56.22 -15.94
CA ASP A 226 -20.25 55.80 -17.16
C ASP A 226 -21.75 55.64 -16.92
N LYS A 227 -22.15 55.00 -15.81
CA LYS A 227 -23.56 54.83 -15.46
C LYS A 227 -24.26 56.16 -15.19
N ASN A 228 -23.62 57.07 -14.46
CA ASN A 228 -24.13 58.42 -14.22
C ASN A 228 -24.32 59.20 -15.54
N LEU A 229 -23.35 59.09 -16.46
CA LEU A 229 -23.45 59.69 -17.79
C LEU A 229 -24.66 59.10 -18.55
N LEU A 230 -24.81 57.78 -18.54
CA LEU A 230 -25.91 57.06 -19.22
C LEU A 230 -27.28 57.42 -18.62
N GLU A 231 -27.42 57.44 -17.30
CA GLU A 231 -28.66 57.82 -16.61
C GLU A 231 -29.06 59.26 -16.96
N ARG A 232 -28.11 60.19 -17.00
CA ARG A 232 -28.36 61.59 -17.35
C ARG A 232 -28.71 61.79 -18.83
N LEU A 233 -28.04 61.06 -19.73
CA LEU A 233 -28.40 61.03 -21.15
C LEU A 233 -29.80 60.44 -21.38
N THR A 234 -30.22 59.48 -20.55
CA THR A 234 -31.54 58.85 -20.64
C THR A 234 -32.65 59.72 -20.02
N GLN A 235 -32.32 60.51 -18.98
CA GLN A 235 -33.24 61.47 -18.36
C GLN A 235 -33.46 62.72 -19.24
N SER A 236 -32.47 63.12 -20.03
CA SER A 236 -32.60 64.24 -20.96
C SER A 236 -33.38 63.81 -22.21
N SER A 237 -34.65 64.21 -22.26
CA SER A 237 -35.60 63.88 -23.34
C SER A 237 -35.77 65.03 -24.35
N GLY A 238 -34.98 66.10 -24.21
CA GLY A 238 -34.98 67.31 -25.06
C GLY A 238 -33.74 67.42 -25.96
N ASN A 239 -33.55 68.61 -26.56
CA ASN A 239 -32.42 68.90 -27.42
C ASN A 239 -31.12 68.94 -26.59
N LEU A 240 -30.26 67.93 -26.76
CA LEU A 240 -29.03 67.71 -25.96
C LEU A 240 -28.04 68.90 -25.95
N LEU A 241 -28.17 69.82 -26.91
CA LEU A 241 -27.33 71.03 -27.01
C LEU A 241 -27.81 72.18 -26.13
N GLU A 242 -29.03 72.13 -25.60
CA GLU A 242 -29.64 73.19 -24.77
C GLU A 242 -29.50 72.93 -23.26
N ASP A 243 -29.04 71.74 -22.87
CA ASP A 243 -28.84 71.34 -21.47
C ASP A 243 -27.41 71.74 -21.02
N GLU A 244 -27.22 73.00 -20.62
CA GLU A 244 -25.93 73.51 -20.13
C GLU A 244 -25.38 72.69 -18.95
N GLY A 245 -26.27 72.16 -18.10
CA GLY A 245 -25.90 71.30 -16.97
C GLY A 245 -25.32 69.95 -17.43
N LEU A 246 -25.84 69.38 -18.53
CA LEU A 246 -25.28 68.17 -19.13
C LEU A 246 -23.87 68.40 -19.68
N ILE A 247 -23.61 69.54 -20.32
CA ILE A 247 -22.30 69.88 -20.91
C ILE A 247 -21.22 70.05 -19.83
N GLU A 248 -21.54 70.73 -18.73
CA GLU A 248 -20.63 70.91 -17.60
C GLU A 248 -20.31 69.58 -16.91
N VAL A 249 -21.34 68.74 -16.70
CA VAL A 249 -21.15 67.39 -16.17
C VAL A 249 -20.32 66.53 -17.12
N LEU A 250 -20.57 66.58 -18.44
CA LEU A 250 -19.76 65.87 -19.44
C LEU A 250 -18.27 66.26 -19.40
N GLY A 251 -18.00 67.56 -19.24
CA GLY A 251 -16.64 68.07 -19.07
C GLY A 251 -15.96 67.57 -17.80
N SER A 252 -16.68 67.58 -16.67
CA SER A 252 -16.16 67.07 -15.39
C SER A 252 -15.95 65.55 -15.40
N THR A 253 -16.91 64.77 -15.93
CA THR A 253 -16.83 63.31 -16.07
C THR A 253 -15.68 62.90 -16.99
N LYS A 254 -15.49 63.60 -18.12
CA LYS A 254 -14.36 63.36 -19.04
C LYS A 254 -13.00 63.61 -18.38
N THR A 255 -12.91 64.67 -17.58
CA THR A 255 -11.66 65.01 -16.87
C THR A 255 -11.34 63.96 -15.80
N GLN A 256 -12.32 63.58 -14.99
CA GLN A 256 -12.17 62.53 -13.98
C GLN A 256 -11.85 61.16 -14.59
N ALA A 257 -12.52 60.77 -15.69
CA ALA A 257 -12.22 59.53 -16.40
C ALA A 257 -10.78 59.48 -16.94
N LYS A 258 -10.27 60.63 -17.44
CA LYS A 258 -8.88 60.73 -17.91
C LYS A 258 -7.87 60.59 -16.75
N GLU A 259 -8.14 61.21 -15.61
CA GLU A 259 -7.28 61.07 -14.42
C GLU A 259 -7.26 59.62 -13.89
N VAL A 260 -8.43 58.98 -13.81
CA VAL A 260 -8.55 57.58 -13.40
C VAL A 260 -7.82 56.66 -14.39
N SER A 261 -7.92 56.92 -15.69
CA SER A 261 -7.22 56.15 -16.73
C SER A 261 -5.69 56.25 -16.60
N VAL A 262 -5.14 57.43 -16.30
CA VAL A 262 -3.69 57.59 -16.05
C VAL A 262 -3.26 56.82 -14.81
N LYS A 263 -4.03 56.90 -13.71
CA LYS A 263 -3.75 56.14 -12.48
C LYS A 263 -3.77 54.62 -12.71
N LEU A 264 -4.66 54.14 -13.56
CA LEU A 264 -4.73 52.71 -13.93
C LEU A 264 -3.49 52.26 -14.70
N LEU A 265 -2.97 53.07 -15.63
CA LEU A 265 -1.72 52.78 -16.35
C LEU A 265 -0.51 52.74 -15.40
N ASP A 266 -0.40 53.72 -14.50
CA ASP A 266 0.69 53.74 -13.50
C ASP A 266 0.62 52.54 -12.55
N ALA A 267 -0.59 52.15 -12.16
CA ALA A 267 -0.83 50.98 -11.33
C ALA A 267 -0.43 49.68 -12.07
N GLU A 268 -0.65 49.60 -13.38
CA GLU A 268 -0.24 48.44 -14.19
C GLU A 268 1.29 48.28 -14.24
N VAL A 269 2.03 49.36 -14.45
CA VAL A 269 3.51 49.34 -14.43
C VAL A 269 4.03 48.90 -13.07
N LYS A 270 3.52 49.49 -11.98
CA LYS A 270 3.90 49.09 -10.62
C LYS A 270 3.55 47.63 -10.31
N THR A 271 2.40 47.15 -10.80
CA THR A 271 2.00 45.75 -10.64
C THR A 271 3.00 44.81 -11.32
N ARG A 272 3.50 45.18 -12.51
CA ARG A 272 4.51 44.41 -13.24
C ARG A 272 5.83 44.33 -12.47
N GLU A 273 6.34 45.46 -11.98
CA GLU A 273 7.57 45.50 -11.18
C GLU A 273 7.46 44.69 -9.88
N ILE A 274 6.30 44.74 -9.22
CA ILE A 274 6.03 43.92 -8.04
C ILE A 274 6.05 42.45 -8.43
N ASN A 275 5.36 42.05 -9.50
CA ASN A 275 5.31 40.67 -9.95
C ASN A 275 6.70 40.11 -10.30
N GLU A 276 7.58 40.88 -10.95
CA GLU A 276 8.96 40.45 -11.21
C GLU A 276 9.74 40.07 -9.94
N LYS A 277 9.51 40.80 -8.84
CA LYS A 277 10.10 40.45 -7.53
C LYS A 277 9.46 39.19 -6.92
N ARG A 278 8.15 38.99 -7.14
CA ARG A 278 7.43 37.79 -6.71
C ARG A 278 7.94 36.54 -7.41
N GLU A 279 8.24 36.63 -8.71
CA GLU A 279 8.75 35.52 -9.52
C GLU A 279 10.04 34.90 -8.95
N GLN A 280 10.87 35.68 -8.24
CA GLN A 280 12.09 35.16 -7.62
C GLN A 280 11.81 34.08 -6.57
N TYR A 281 10.64 34.12 -5.90
CA TYR A 281 10.23 33.15 -4.87
C TYR A 281 9.31 32.05 -5.41
N ARG A 282 8.90 32.11 -6.68
CA ARG A 282 8.06 31.09 -7.31
C ARG A 282 8.61 29.66 -7.18
N PRO A 283 9.93 29.40 -7.28
CA PRO A 283 10.46 28.05 -7.08
C PRO A 283 10.10 27.41 -5.73
N VAL A 284 9.98 28.21 -4.66
CA VAL A 284 9.53 27.73 -3.33
C VAL A 284 8.08 27.26 -3.39
N ALA A 285 7.22 28.02 -4.08
CA ALA A 285 5.82 27.71 -4.21
C ALA A 285 5.57 26.51 -5.13
N ILE A 286 6.32 26.41 -6.24
CA ILE A 286 6.32 25.25 -7.13
C ILE A 286 6.69 23.98 -6.35
N ARG A 287 7.77 24.05 -5.55
CA ARG A 287 8.21 22.94 -4.69
C ARG A 287 7.16 22.59 -3.64
N GLY A 288 6.59 23.57 -2.96
CA GLY A 288 5.55 23.36 -1.95
C GLY A 288 4.31 22.70 -2.54
N SER A 289 3.88 23.15 -3.72
CA SER A 289 2.75 22.54 -4.45
C SER A 289 3.05 21.08 -4.78
N ALA A 290 4.20 20.78 -5.39
CA ALA A 290 4.60 19.41 -5.70
C ALA A 290 4.65 18.49 -4.47
N LEU A 291 5.13 18.99 -3.32
CA LEU A 291 5.15 18.24 -2.06
C LEU A 291 3.74 17.94 -1.54
N TYR A 292 2.83 18.92 -1.56
CA TYR A 292 1.45 18.72 -1.12
C TYR A 292 0.71 17.69 -1.98
N PHE A 293 0.83 17.76 -3.31
CA PHE A 293 0.21 16.76 -4.19
C PHE A 293 0.81 15.37 -4.01
N THR A 294 2.10 15.27 -3.68
CA THR A 294 2.70 13.98 -3.30
C THR A 294 2.05 13.42 -2.02
N ILE A 295 1.75 14.27 -1.02
CA ILE A 295 1.04 13.86 0.21
C ILE A 295 -0.39 13.39 -0.09
N LEU A 296 -1.09 14.06 -1.01
CA LEU A 296 -2.42 13.65 -1.46
C LEU A 296 -2.39 12.31 -2.20
N GLU A 297 -1.41 12.08 -3.08
CA GLU A 297 -1.28 10.79 -3.79
C GLU A 297 -0.99 9.63 -2.82
N VAL A 298 -0.28 9.87 -1.72
CA VAL A 298 -0.02 8.86 -0.69
C VAL A 298 -1.28 8.45 0.06
N SER A 299 -2.29 9.32 0.16
CA SER A 299 -3.55 8.95 0.81
C SER A 299 -4.39 7.95 0.00
N LEU A 300 -4.07 7.76 -1.28
CA LEU A 300 -4.61 6.69 -2.11
C LEU A 300 -4.03 5.31 -1.73
N ILE A 301 -2.83 5.27 -1.13
CA ILE A 301 -2.22 4.00 -0.64
C ILE A 301 -2.99 3.51 0.58
N ASN A 302 -3.21 4.40 1.55
CA ASN A 302 -3.93 4.08 2.78
C ASN A 302 -4.77 5.28 3.21
N TRP A 303 -6.05 5.02 3.49
CA TRP A 303 -6.99 6.01 3.99
C TRP A 303 -6.46 6.79 5.19
N MET A 304 -5.70 6.15 6.08
CA MET A 304 -5.15 6.77 7.31
C MET A 304 -4.05 7.82 7.05
N TYR A 305 -3.52 7.93 5.82
CA TYR A 305 -2.48 8.91 5.48
C TYR A 305 -3.03 10.29 5.10
N ASN A 306 -4.35 10.43 4.95
CA ASN A 306 -5.02 11.68 4.57
C ASN A 306 -4.69 12.86 5.46
N SER A 307 -4.00 13.87 4.93
CA SER A 307 -3.62 15.09 5.68
C SER A 307 -4.34 16.33 5.14
N SER A 308 -4.60 17.31 6.01
CA SER A 308 -5.26 18.56 5.62
C SER A 308 -4.30 19.52 4.93
N LEU A 309 -4.86 20.41 4.09
CA LEU A 309 -4.10 21.53 3.53
C LEU A 309 -3.66 22.51 4.63
N GLU A 310 -4.50 22.76 5.63
CA GLU A 310 -4.18 23.67 6.74
C GLU A 310 -2.93 23.22 7.51
N GLN A 311 -2.82 21.93 7.83
CA GLN A 311 -1.63 21.38 8.47
C GLN A 311 -0.39 21.53 7.59
N PHE A 312 -0.50 21.28 6.28
CA PHE A 312 0.60 21.51 5.35
C PHE A 312 1.01 22.99 5.31
N LEU A 313 0.04 23.92 5.33
CA LEU A 313 0.31 25.36 5.34
C LEU A 313 1.00 25.81 6.64
N LYS A 314 0.72 25.17 7.78
CA LYS A 314 1.44 25.40 9.05
C LYS A 314 2.90 24.98 8.91
N LEU A 315 3.17 23.76 8.42
CA LEU A 315 4.52 23.25 8.17
C LEU A 315 5.29 24.14 7.16
N PHE A 316 4.60 24.61 6.12
CA PHE A 316 5.17 25.51 5.12
C PHE A 316 5.58 26.85 5.75
N ASN A 317 4.70 27.45 6.56
CA ASN A 317 5.00 28.68 7.28
C ASN A 317 6.14 28.54 8.29
N ASP A 318 6.20 27.43 9.01
CA ASP A 318 7.26 27.12 9.97
C ASP A 318 8.60 26.90 9.26
N SER A 319 8.58 26.29 8.07
CA SER A 319 9.77 26.08 7.25
C SER A 319 10.43 27.39 6.80
N ILE A 320 9.62 28.41 6.51
CA ILE A 320 10.12 29.75 6.16
C ILE A 320 10.76 30.39 7.39
N ASP A 321 10.10 30.32 8.56
CA ASP A 321 10.59 30.99 9.76
C ASP A 321 11.88 30.35 10.32
N GLN A 322 11.98 29.02 10.28
CA GLN A 322 13.07 28.27 10.91
C GLN A 322 14.29 28.06 9.98
N SER A 323 14.12 28.22 8.67
CA SER A 323 15.22 28.07 7.71
C SER A 323 16.24 29.20 7.83
N GLU A 324 17.50 28.92 7.47
CA GLU A 324 18.59 29.88 7.54
C GLU A 324 18.35 31.10 6.63
N ARG A 325 18.33 32.30 7.23
CA ARG A 325 18.13 33.56 6.52
C ARG A 325 19.38 33.95 5.73
N ASN A 326 19.17 34.50 4.52
CA ASN A 326 20.25 34.99 3.66
C ASN A 326 19.83 36.29 2.98
N THR A 327 20.78 37.21 2.75
CA THR A 327 20.52 38.49 2.09
C THR A 327 20.30 38.35 0.58
N LEU A 328 20.90 37.33 -0.05
CA LEU A 328 20.70 37.04 -1.47
C LEU A 328 19.43 36.20 -1.68
N PRO A 329 18.41 36.68 -2.41
CA PRO A 329 17.15 35.97 -2.61
C PRO A 329 17.33 34.55 -3.18
N SER A 330 18.24 34.35 -4.14
CA SER A 330 18.49 33.04 -4.73
C SER A 330 18.97 32.00 -3.70
N LYS A 331 19.95 32.36 -2.85
CA LYS A 331 20.43 31.47 -1.77
C LYS A 331 19.37 31.27 -0.68
N ARG A 332 18.58 32.31 -0.39
CA ARG A 332 17.46 32.20 0.56
C ARG A 332 16.43 31.19 0.07
N VAL A 333 16.06 31.25 -1.21
CA VAL A 333 15.15 30.30 -1.86
C VAL A 333 15.67 28.87 -1.77
N ASP A 334 16.95 28.64 -2.06
CA ASP A 334 17.56 27.30 -1.94
C ASP A 334 17.52 26.76 -0.51
N ASN A 335 17.81 27.62 0.49
CA ASN A 335 17.77 27.25 1.91
C ASN A 335 16.34 26.89 2.36
N ILE A 336 15.34 27.68 1.94
CA ILE A 336 13.93 27.39 2.23
C ILE A 336 13.52 26.06 1.57
N ILE A 337 13.86 25.85 0.30
CA ILE A 337 13.53 24.62 -0.43
C ILE A 337 14.10 23.38 0.26
N LYS A 338 15.37 23.41 0.67
CA LYS A 338 16.02 22.30 1.38
C LYS A 338 15.34 22.01 2.72
N TYR A 339 15.15 23.05 3.54
CA TYR A 339 14.53 22.89 4.85
C TYR A 339 13.07 22.44 4.75
N LEU A 340 12.27 23.03 3.85
CA LEU A 340 10.89 22.65 3.58
C LEU A 340 10.78 21.19 3.16
N THR A 341 11.62 20.75 2.22
CA THR A 341 11.60 19.37 1.72
C THR A 341 11.87 18.39 2.86
N PHE A 342 12.89 18.64 3.68
CA PHE A 342 13.23 17.78 4.82
C PHE A 342 12.19 17.82 5.95
N HIS A 343 11.64 19.01 6.26
CA HIS A 343 10.65 19.19 7.31
C HIS A 343 9.33 18.47 6.99
N VAL A 344 8.85 18.63 5.74
CA VAL A 344 7.65 17.92 5.25
C VAL A 344 7.89 16.42 5.21
N TYR A 345 9.04 15.97 4.71
CA TYR A 345 9.42 14.56 4.74
C TYR A 345 9.37 14.00 6.17
N LYS A 346 10.01 14.67 7.14
CA LYS A 346 10.07 14.21 8.53
C LYS A 346 8.68 14.10 9.16
N TYR A 347 7.79 15.06 8.89
CA TYR A 347 6.42 15.07 9.40
C TYR A 347 5.59 13.92 8.82
N VAL A 348 5.64 13.72 7.50
CA VAL A 348 4.85 12.67 6.84
C VAL A 348 5.39 11.29 7.20
N ASN A 349 6.71 11.09 7.15
CA ASN A 349 7.39 9.81 7.43
C ASN A 349 7.10 9.28 8.86
N ARG A 350 6.77 10.16 9.81
CA ARG A 350 6.33 9.78 11.17
C ARG A 350 5.00 9.03 11.18
N GLY A 351 4.11 9.34 10.24
CA GLY A 351 2.77 8.74 10.12
C GLY A 351 2.67 7.59 9.11
N LEU A 352 3.75 7.24 8.42
CA LEU A 352 3.80 6.17 7.42
C LEU A 352 4.30 4.86 8.02
N PHE A 353 3.71 3.75 7.60
CA PHE A 353 4.20 2.41 7.94
C PHE A 353 5.51 2.15 7.21
N GLU A 354 6.39 1.34 7.81
CA GLU A 354 7.74 1.09 7.32
C GLU A 354 7.78 0.58 5.87
N LYS A 355 6.75 -0.16 5.44
CA LYS A 355 6.60 -0.64 4.06
C LYS A 355 6.41 0.49 3.03
N ASP A 356 5.81 1.62 3.42
CA ASP A 356 5.41 2.69 2.51
C ASP A 356 6.38 3.89 2.53
N LYS A 357 7.33 3.93 3.48
CA LYS A 357 8.29 5.03 3.63
C LYS A 357 9.16 5.23 2.39
N ILE A 358 9.76 4.16 1.87
CA ILE A 358 10.62 4.24 0.67
C ILE A 358 9.79 4.60 -0.56
N SER A 359 8.59 4.03 -0.70
CA SER A 359 7.63 4.35 -1.77
C SER A 359 7.33 5.85 -1.81
N PHE A 360 7.04 6.45 -0.65
CA PHE A 360 6.79 7.89 -0.53
C PHE A 360 8.00 8.73 -0.93
N ILE A 361 9.19 8.42 -0.42
CA ILE A 361 10.41 9.19 -0.75
C ILE A 361 10.72 9.09 -2.25
N LEU A 362 10.50 7.91 -2.85
CA LEU A 362 10.69 7.71 -4.29
C LEU A 362 9.67 8.49 -5.11
N MET A 363 8.39 8.50 -4.72
CA MET A 363 7.35 9.32 -5.35
C MET A 363 7.68 10.82 -5.26
N MET A 364 8.12 11.28 -4.08
CA MET A 364 8.57 12.65 -3.88
C MET A 364 9.73 13.00 -4.81
N CYS A 365 10.72 12.12 -4.94
CA CYS A 365 11.86 12.30 -5.84
C CYS A 365 11.41 12.40 -7.31
N PHE A 366 10.49 11.54 -7.75
CA PHE A 366 9.92 11.61 -9.10
C PHE A 366 9.18 12.92 -9.34
N LYS A 367 8.31 13.36 -8.43
CA LYS A 367 7.57 14.62 -8.54
C LYS A 367 8.50 15.82 -8.58
N VAL A 368 9.52 15.84 -7.73
CA VAL A 368 10.58 16.86 -7.74
C VAL A 368 11.26 16.93 -9.11
N LYS A 369 11.74 15.82 -9.65
CA LYS A 369 12.44 15.78 -10.95
C LYS A 369 11.54 16.06 -12.14
N GLN A 370 10.26 15.68 -12.06
CA GLN A 370 9.24 16.01 -13.08
C GLN A 370 8.95 17.51 -13.10
N THR A 371 8.88 18.13 -11.92
CA THR A 371 8.65 19.58 -11.79
C THR A 371 9.83 20.38 -12.33
N ASP A 372 11.05 19.88 -12.14
CA ASP A 372 12.27 20.44 -12.72
C ASP A 372 12.41 20.15 -14.24
N LYS A 373 11.44 19.45 -14.85
CA LYS A 373 11.42 19.02 -16.27
C LYS A 373 12.64 18.20 -16.68
N LYS A 374 13.19 17.41 -15.76
CA LYS A 374 14.34 16.52 -16.01
C LYS A 374 13.92 15.09 -16.35
N ILE A 375 12.72 14.71 -15.92
CA ILE A 375 12.14 13.39 -16.11
C ILE A 375 10.70 13.58 -16.57
N ASN A 376 10.27 12.84 -17.60
CA ASN A 376 8.88 12.88 -18.08
C ASN A 376 8.00 11.82 -17.40
N ALA A 377 6.67 11.98 -17.49
CA ALA A 377 5.72 10.98 -16.98
C ALA A 377 5.91 9.60 -17.65
N GLY A 378 6.30 9.58 -18.92
CA GLY A 378 6.65 8.38 -19.69
C GLY A 378 7.90 7.66 -19.18
N ASP A 379 8.90 8.39 -18.69
CA ASP A 379 10.15 7.83 -18.15
C ASP A 379 9.87 7.09 -16.83
N VAL A 380 9.04 7.68 -15.97
CA VAL A 380 8.57 7.01 -14.75
C VAL A 380 7.68 5.81 -15.09
N SER A 381 6.83 5.91 -16.12
CA SER A 381 6.01 4.79 -16.61
C SER A 381 6.89 3.63 -17.09
N GLN A 382 8.00 3.91 -17.77
CA GLN A 382 8.97 2.91 -18.20
C GLN A 382 9.61 2.19 -17.01
N PHE A 383 10.02 2.91 -15.97
CA PHE A 383 10.52 2.30 -14.72
C PHE A 383 9.48 1.36 -14.07
N LEU A 384 8.22 1.80 -13.97
CA LEU A 384 7.17 1.05 -13.29
C LEU A 384 6.70 -0.19 -14.08
N LYS A 385 6.44 -0.05 -15.38
CA LYS A 385 5.89 -1.12 -16.23
C LYS A 385 6.96 -2.06 -16.80
N SER A 386 8.20 -1.57 -16.99
CA SER A 386 9.38 -2.34 -17.41
C SER A 386 9.05 -3.48 -18.39
N GLY A 387 8.65 -3.16 -19.63
CA GLY A 387 8.44 -4.17 -20.69
C GLY A 387 7.30 -5.18 -20.50
N ALA A 388 6.50 -5.10 -19.43
CA ALA A 388 5.39 -6.03 -19.17
C ALA A 388 4.27 -6.01 -20.24
N ALA A 389 4.24 -4.98 -21.09
CA ALA A 389 3.28 -4.86 -22.20
C ALA A 389 3.75 -5.56 -23.51
N LEU A 390 4.99 -6.05 -23.56
CA LEU A 390 5.56 -6.71 -24.74
C LEU A 390 5.23 -8.21 -24.74
N ASP A 391 4.79 -8.73 -25.90
CA ASP A 391 4.50 -10.15 -26.06
C ASP A 391 5.79 -10.91 -26.47
N PRO A 392 6.24 -11.92 -25.71
CA PRO A 392 7.41 -12.72 -26.04
C PRO A 392 7.34 -13.40 -27.42
N LYS A 393 6.14 -13.67 -27.97
CA LYS A 393 5.99 -14.35 -29.26
C LYS A 393 6.22 -13.45 -30.46
N THR A 394 5.98 -12.14 -30.33
CA THR A 394 6.13 -11.17 -31.42
C THR A 394 7.50 -10.52 -31.42
N GLU A 395 8.20 -10.57 -30.29
CA GLU A 395 9.49 -9.93 -30.07
C GLU A 395 10.69 -10.79 -30.48
N LYS A 396 11.86 -10.14 -30.59
CA LYS A 396 13.12 -10.83 -30.91
C LYS A 396 13.46 -11.84 -29.82
N GLN A 397 13.68 -13.09 -30.20
CA GLN A 397 14.11 -14.15 -29.27
C GLN A 397 15.46 -13.84 -28.63
N LYS A 398 15.65 -14.29 -27.39
CA LYS A 398 16.88 -14.07 -26.62
C LYS A 398 18.07 -14.81 -27.25
N PRO A 399 19.24 -14.17 -27.41
CA PRO A 399 20.41 -14.83 -28.00
C PRO A 399 21.28 -15.63 -27.01
N PHE A 400 21.10 -15.45 -25.70
CA PHE A 400 21.95 -16.05 -24.64
C PHE A 400 21.13 -16.72 -23.51
N GLN A 401 21.76 -17.64 -22.77
CA GLN A 401 21.10 -18.47 -21.76
C GLN A 401 21.09 -17.88 -20.34
N PHE A 402 21.95 -16.92 -20.01
CA PHE A 402 22.12 -16.43 -18.63
C PHE A 402 21.03 -15.43 -18.16
N LEU A 403 20.20 -14.90 -19.07
CA LEU A 403 19.05 -14.06 -18.73
C LEU A 403 17.73 -14.80 -18.92
N ASP A 404 16.79 -14.46 -18.04
CA ASP A 404 15.40 -14.89 -18.12
C ASP A 404 14.68 -14.16 -19.26
N GLU A 405 13.62 -14.77 -19.78
CA GLU A 405 12.80 -14.18 -20.84
C GLU A 405 12.17 -12.85 -20.42
N LYS A 406 11.73 -12.76 -19.16
CA LYS A 406 11.22 -11.52 -18.56
C LYS A 406 12.28 -10.41 -18.57
N GLN A 407 13.51 -10.70 -18.12
CA GLN A 407 14.61 -9.72 -18.13
C GLN A 407 14.92 -9.24 -19.54
N TRP A 408 14.85 -10.13 -20.53
CA TRP A 408 15.06 -9.78 -21.93
C TRP A 408 13.99 -8.83 -22.48
N LEU A 409 12.72 -9.07 -22.19
CA LEU A 409 11.64 -8.14 -22.57
C LEU A 409 11.83 -6.75 -21.94
N ASN A 410 12.27 -6.69 -20.68
CA ASN A 410 12.55 -5.42 -20.01
C ASN A 410 13.66 -4.63 -20.74
N ILE A 411 14.71 -5.31 -21.21
CA ILE A 411 15.81 -4.72 -21.98
C ILE A 411 15.32 -4.19 -23.33
N LEU A 412 14.47 -4.95 -24.04
CA LEU A 412 13.89 -4.50 -25.32
C LEU A 412 13.03 -3.26 -25.13
N ALA A 413 12.25 -3.18 -24.05
CA ALA A 413 11.47 -2.00 -23.72
C ALA A 413 12.37 -0.78 -23.43
N LEU A 414 13.42 -0.97 -22.63
CA LEU A 414 14.43 0.07 -22.36
C LEU A 414 15.13 0.57 -23.63
N SER A 415 15.44 -0.33 -24.56
CA SER A 415 16.11 -0.01 -25.81
C SER A 415 15.28 0.90 -26.73
N ARG A 416 13.94 0.81 -26.65
CA ARG A 416 13.00 1.63 -27.44
C ARG A 416 12.66 2.97 -26.78
N HIS A 417 12.92 3.12 -25.49
CA HIS A 417 12.48 4.27 -24.70
C HIS A 417 13.42 5.46 -24.87
N HIS A 418 12.84 6.65 -24.95
CA HIS A 418 13.55 7.92 -25.12
C HIS A 418 13.44 8.71 -23.83
N PHE A 419 14.55 8.85 -23.10
CA PHE A 419 14.60 9.65 -21.88
C PHE A 419 14.56 11.14 -22.22
N ASN A 420 13.79 11.92 -21.44
CA ASN A 420 13.72 13.39 -21.53
C ASN A 420 13.36 13.96 -22.92
N GLY A 421 12.78 13.15 -23.82
CA GLY A 421 12.40 13.60 -25.17
C GLY A 421 13.58 13.75 -26.15
N ASP A 422 14.75 13.19 -25.84
CA ASP A 422 15.87 13.16 -26.76
C ASP A 422 15.53 12.40 -28.06
N GLN A 423 16.08 12.86 -29.19
CA GLN A 423 15.85 12.23 -30.50
C GLN A 423 16.42 10.80 -30.61
N MET A 424 17.33 10.42 -29.70
CA MET A 424 17.94 9.10 -29.67
C MET A 424 17.74 8.43 -28.31
N ALA A 425 17.27 7.19 -28.34
CA ALA A 425 17.17 6.34 -27.15
C ALA A 425 18.56 6.07 -26.56
N PHE A 426 18.76 6.41 -25.28
CA PHE A 426 20.02 6.23 -24.55
C PHE A 426 20.53 4.77 -24.58
N PHE A 427 19.60 3.81 -24.50
CA PHE A 427 19.87 2.37 -24.52
C PHE A 427 19.59 1.68 -25.86
N ARG A 428 19.55 2.42 -26.98
CA ARG A 428 19.29 1.83 -28.31
C ARG A 428 20.17 0.61 -28.59
N ASP A 429 21.46 0.72 -28.28
CA ASP A 429 22.47 -0.31 -28.57
C ASP A 429 22.57 -1.38 -27.47
N LEU A 430 21.77 -1.30 -26.39
CA LEU A 430 21.87 -2.19 -25.23
C LEU A 430 21.75 -3.69 -25.60
N PRO A 431 20.78 -4.15 -26.42
CA PRO A 431 20.69 -5.55 -26.82
C PRO A 431 21.93 -6.04 -27.60
N GLU A 432 22.49 -5.17 -28.45
CA GLU A 432 23.70 -5.48 -29.22
C GLU A 432 24.95 -5.48 -28.33
N SER A 433 25.06 -4.54 -27.39
CA SER A 433 26.18 -4.43 -26.46
C SER A 433 26.29 -5.66 -25.55
N ILE A 434 25.16 -6.13 -25.02
CA ILE A 434 25.11 -7.36 -24.21
C ILE A 434 25.55 -8.57 -25.05
N SER A 435 25.15 -8.61 -26.32
CA SER A 435 25.54 -9.69 -27.24
C SER A 435 27.02 -9.64 -27.61
N ARG A 436 27.63 -8.45 -27.69
CA ARG A 436 29.07 -8.27 -27.98
C ARG A 436 29.95 -8.60 -26.77
N ASN A 437 29.53 -8.20 -25.57
CA ASN A 437 30.32 -8.27 -24.33
C ASN A 437 29.73 -9.21 -23.26
N GLU A 438 29.26 -10.41 -23.67
CA GLU A 438 28.52 -11.34 -22.80
C GLU A 438 29.23 -11.64 -21.47
N GLN A 439 30.56 -11.86 -21.48
CA GLN A 439 31.30 -12.22 -20.26
C GLN A 439 31.27 -11.13 -19.18
N GLN A 440 31.38 -9.86 -19.56
CA GLN A 440 31.37 -8.75 -18.61
C GLN A 440 29.96 -8.53 -18.05
N TRP A 441 28.94 -8.60 -18.90
CA TRP A 441 27.54 -8.51 -18.49
C TRP A 441 27.12 -9.66 -17.58
N ARG A 442 27.59 -10.88 -17.87
CA ARG A 442 27.40 -12.04 -17.00
C ARG A 442 28.07 -11.83 -15.64
N GLN A 443 29.34 -11.39 -15.61
CA GLN A 443 30.03 -11.10 -14.35
C GLN A 443 29.33 -10.01 -13.53
N TRP A 444 28.83 -8.95 -14.19
CA TRP A 444 28.07 -7.89 -13.52
C TRP A 444 26.74 -8.42 -12.95
N ASN A 445 25.98 -9.20 -13.72
CA ASN A 445 24.75 -9.86 -13.25
C ASN A 445 25.02 -10.93 -12.17
N ASP A 446 26.23 -11.49 -12.15
CA ASP A 446 26.64 -12.51 -11.19
C ASP A 446 27.09 -11.95 -9.83
N ARG A 447 27.39 -10.66 -9.73
CA ARG A 447 27.74 -10.00 -8.46
C ARG A 447 26.55 -9.91 -7.50
N ASN A 448 26.86 -9.87 -6.20
CA ASN A 448 25.88 -9.65 -5.14
C ASN A 448 25.39 -8.20 -5.15
N ASP A 449 26.28 -7.21 -5.32
CA ASP A 449 25.95 -5.78 -5.29
C ASP A 449 26.26 -5.10 -6.65
N PRO A 450 25.49 -5.41 -7.72
CA PRO A 450 25.68 -4.83 -9.04
C PRO A 450 25.57 -3.30 -9.06
N GLU A 451 24.73 -2.72 -8.19
CA GLU A 451 24.46 -1.28 -8.08
C GLU A 451 25.69 -0.43 -7.72
N ASN A 452 26.66 -1.01 -7.01
CA ASN A 452 27.89 -0.33 -6.62
C ASN A 452 29.01 -0.50 -7.65
N SER A 453 28.79 -1.36 -8.65
CA SER A 453 29.78 -1.64 -9.70
C SER A 453 29.46 -0.87 -10.98
N PRO A 454 30.48 -0.41 -11.72
CA PRO A 454 30.27 0.35 -12.95
C PRO A 454 29.53 -0.52 -13.98
N ILE A 455 28.47 0.04 -14.56
CA ILE A 455 27.66 -0.63 -15.60
C ILE A 455 28.54 -0.83 -16.85
N PRO A 456 28.69 -2.06 -17.36
CA PRO A 456 29.49 -2.32 -18.56
C PRO A 456 29.02 -1.47 -19.74
N ASP A 457 29.95 -0.99 -20.58
CA ASP A 457 29.73 -0.19 -21.80
C ASP A 457 29.06 1.20 -21.62
N PHE A 458 28.30 1.43 -20.55
CA PHE A 458 27.51 2.64 -20.33
C PHE A 458 27.96 3.49 -19.13
N ALA A 459 28.91 3.01 -18.31
CA ALA A 459 29.37 3.72 -17.11
C ALA A 459 29.79 5.17 -17.36
N GLU A 460 30.58 5.43 -18.41
CA GLU A 460 31.06 6.79 -18.72
C GLU A 460 29.92 7.71 -19.15
N ARG A 461 28.98 7.21 -19.97
CA ARG A 461 27.80 7.98 -20.42
C ARG A 461 26.88 8.32 -19.25
N ILE A 462 26.67 7.37 -18.34
CA ILE A 462 25.86 7.57 -17.13
C ILE A 462 26.55 8.54 -16.17
N ALA A 463 27.88 8.45 -16.00
CA ALA A 463 28.64 9.34 -15.13
C ALA A 463 28.73 10.78 -15.68
N ALA A 464 28.67 10.94 -17.00
CA ALA A 464 28.67 12.26 -17.66
C ALA A 464 27.41 13.06 -17.33
N ASP A 465 26.24 12.41 -17.29
CA ASP A 465 24.98 13.04 -16.91
C ASP A 465 24.69 12.88 -15.40
N LYS A 466 25.17 13.82 -14.60
CA LYS A 466 24.98 13.79 -13.14
C LYS A 466 23.53 13.95 -12.69
N GLU A 467 22.66 14.54 -13.52
CA GLU A 467 21.29 14.87 -13.10
C GLU A 467 20.29 13.74 -13.39
N ILE A 468 20.44 13.05 -14.52
CA ILE A 468 19.56 11.97 -14.99
C ILE A 468 20.25 10.59 -14.87
N GLY A 469 21.58 10.53 -14.91
CA GLY A 469 22.37 9.29 -14.82
C GLY A 469 21.96 8.35 -13.68
N PRO A 470 21.77 8.82 -12.43
CA PRO A 470 21.28 7.99 -11.33
C PRO A 470 19.91 7.34 -11.60
N PHE A 471 19.00 8.03 -12.29
CA PHE A 471 17.69 7.50 -12.67
C PHE A 471 17.79 6.48 -13.81
N ILE A 472 18.66 6.73 -14.80
CA ILE A 472 18.95 5.78 -15.89
C ILE A 472 19.53 4.48 -15.33
N SER A 473 20.47 4.58 -14.38
CA SER A 473 21.04 3.44 -13.66
C SER A 473 19.96 2.66 -12.92
N LEU A 474 19.05 3.35 -12.21
CA LEU A 474 17.91 2.75 -11.53
C LEU A 474 17.01 1.96 -12.49
N CYS A 475 16.70 2.50 -13.67
CA CYS A 475 15.87 1.83 -14.67
C CYS A 475 16.53 0.56 -15.22
N LEU A 476 17.85 0.58 -15.43
CA LEU A 476 18.60 -0.58 -15.89
C LEU A 476 18.68 -1.68 -14.83
N VAL A 477 19.03 -1.32 -13.58
CA VAL A 477 19.08 -2.27 -12.46
C VAL A 477 17.71 -2.90 -12.24
N ARG A 478 16.62 -2.10 -12.25
CA ARG A 478 15.24 -2.61 -12.16
C ARG A 478 14.91 -3.67 -13.22
N SER A 479 15.40 -3.47 -14.43
CA SER A 479 15.09 -4.31 -15.60
C SER A 479 15.85 -5.62 -15.61
N LEU A 480 17.12 -5.61 -15.16
CA LEU A 480 17.97 -6.80 -15.08
C LEU A 480 17.86 -7.52 -13.72
N LYS A 481 17.81 -6.77 -12.61
CA LYS A 481 17.85 -7.25 -11.23
C LYS A 481 16.71 -6.66 -10.39
N GLU A 482 15.55 -7.29 -10.51
CA GLU A 482 14.36 -6.88 -9.77
C GLU A 482 14.56 -6.88 -8.24
N ASP A 483 15.37 -7.81 -7.72
CA ASP A 483 15.69 -7.97 -6.31
C ASP A 483 16.56 -6.84 -5.73
N ARG A 484 17.29 -6.10 -6.56
CA ARG A 484 18.14 -4.97 -6.12
C ARG A 484 17.50 -3.60 -6.33
N THR A 485 16.25 -3.57 -6.82
CA THR A 485 15.53 -2.33 -7.12
C THR A 485 15.44 -1.41 -5.90
N LEU A 486 15.11 -1.94 -4.72
CA LEU A 486 14.93 -1.11 -3.51
C LEU A 486 16.25 -0.45 -3.09
N VAL A 487 17.36 -1.18 -3.10
CA VAL A 487 18.70 -0.64 -2.78
C VAL A 487 19.14 0.38 -3.83
N ALA A 488 18.90 0.11 -5.12
CA ALA A 488 19.16 1.06 -6.19
C ALA A 488 18.29 2.33 -6.05
N ALA A 489 17.04 2.20 -5.62
CA ALA A 489 16.16 3.34 -5.33
C ALA A 489 16.72 4.17 -4.16
N THR A 490 17.22 3.54 -3.10
CA THR A 490 17.92 4.22 -2.00
C THR A 490 19.15 4.98 -2.51
N HIS A 491 19.94 4.40 -3.41
CA HIS A 491 21.08 5.09 -4.03
C HIS A 491 20.65 6.30 -4.87
N PHE A 492 19.58 6.15 -5.65
CA PHE A 492 18.99 7.24 -6.43
C PHE A 492 18.47 8.39 -5.54
N ILE A 493 17.80 8.06 -4.43
CA ILE A 493 17.34 9.02 -3.43
C ILE A 493 18.54 9.74 -2.80
N ASN A 494 19.59 9.01 -2.43
CA ASN A 494 20.81 9.58 -1.85
C ASN A 494 21.54 10.54 -2.79
N ALA A 495 21.54 10.25 -4.09
CA ALA A 495 22.13 11.11 -5.11
C ALA A 495 21.28 12.37 -5.37
N THR A 496 19.95 12.27 -5.24
CA THR A 496 19.02 13.37 -5.60
C THR A 496 18.66 14.28 -4.45
N LEU A 497 18.26 13.72 -3.31
CA LEU A 497 17.79 14.45 -2.12
C LEU A 497 18.85 14.51 -1.02
N GLY A 498 19.66 13.45 -0.87
CA GLY A 498 20.73 13.36 0.12
C GLY A 498 20.55 12.19 1.10
N LYS A 499 21.64 11.84 1.81
CA LYS A 499 21.69 10.68 2.73
C LYS A 499 20.81 10.81 3.97
N GLU A 500 20.41 12.03 4.31
CA GLU A 500 19.55 12.31 5.46
C GLU A 500 18.12 11.78 5.30
N PHE A 501 17.66 11.56 4.07
CA PHE A 501 16.32 11.03 3.77
C PHE A 501 16.24 9.50 3.90
N THR A 502 17.37 8.80 3.92
CA THR A 502 17.42 7.32 4.05
C THR A 502 17.93 6.86 5.40
N ALA A 503 18.43 7.78 6.23
CA ALA A 503 18.89 7.46 7.57
C ALA A 503 17.70 7.14 8.49
N PRO A 504 17.83 6.17 9.42
CA PRO A 504 16.76 5.86 10.36
C PRO A 504 16.52 7.04 11.31
N ILE A 505 15.27 7.53 11.35
CA ILE A 505 14.87 8.63 12.24
C ILE A 505 14.08 8.05 13.43
N SER A 506 14.55 8.37 14.63
CA SER A 506 13.82 8.10 15.87
C SER A 506 12.91 9.27 16.21
N TYR A 507 11.66 8.98 16.59
CA TYR A 507 10.67 9.96 17.02
C TYR A 507 10.38 9.77 18.52
N PRO A 508 11.11 10.46 19.42
CA PRO A 508 10.82 10.38 20.83
C PRO A 508 9.44 10.99 21.12
N ILE A 509 8.67 10.36 22.01
CA ILE A 509 7.31 10.83 22.39
C ILE A 509 7.35 12.28 22.93
N ASP A 510 8.44 12.68 23.57
CA ASP A 510 8.65 14.06 24.05
C ASP A 510 8.61 15.10 22.90
N SER A 511 9.15 14.77 21.73
CA SER A 511 9.09 15.66 20.55
C SER A 511 7.68 15.76 19.97
N ILE A 512 6.91 14.67 20.01
CA ILE A 512 5.51 14.63 19.56
C ILE A 512 4.63 15.45 20.52
N TRP A 513 4.91 15.37 21.82
CA TRP A 513 4.24 16.19 22.82
C TRP A 513 4.52 17.68 22.65
N ALA A 514 5.75 18.07 22.30
CA ALA A 514 6.09 19.48 22.07
C ALA A 514 5.37 20.07 20.84
N GLU A 515 5.02 19.23 19.86
CA GLU A 515 4.28 19.63 18.65
C GLU A 515 2.76 19.60 18.87
N SER A 516 2.27 18.82 19.84
CA SER A 516 0.83 18.65 20.06
C SER A 516 0.20 19.85 20.78
N SER A 517 -1.03 20.17 20.35
CA SER A 517 -1.86 21.24 20.90
C SER A 517 -3.04 20.67 21.68
N LYS A 518 -3.76 21.53 22.41
CA LYS A 518 -5.04 21.18 23.06
C LYS A 518 -6.16 20.87 22.07
N THR A 519 -6.05 21.40 20.84
CA THR A 519 -7.01 21.22 19.74
C THR A 519 -6.60 20.14 18.75
N ASP A 520 -5.33 19.70 18.77
CA ASP A 520 -4.73 18.84 17.75
C ASP A 520 -4.39 17.50 18.43
N PRO A 521 -5.29 16.51 18.40
CA PRO A 521 -5.05 15.23 19.07
C PRO A 521 -3.94 14.45 18.37
N VAL A 522 -3.31 13.55 19.09
CA VAL A 522 -2.28 12.65 18.55
C VAL A 522 -2.87 11.28 18.30
N LEU A 523 -2.80 10.81 17.06
CA LEU A 523 -3.25 9.50 16.62
C LEU A 523 -2.05 8.55 16.45
N PHE A 524 -2.00 7.52 17.28
CA PHE A 524 -1.09 6.39 17.12
C PHE A 524 -1.73 5.33 16.25
N LEU A 525 -1.14 5.12 15.07
CA LEU A 525 -1.40 4.00 14.20
C LEU A 525 -0.61 2.80 14.72
N LEU A 526 -1.35 1.83 15.26
CA LEU A 526 -0.77 0.64 15.85
C LEU A 526 -0.52 -0.40 14.76
N SER A 527 0.63 -1.05 14.87
CA SER A 527 0.83 -2.38 14.31
C SER A 527 0.66 -3.42 15.40
N ALA A 528 0.23 -4.61 15.00
CA ALA A 528 -0.01 -5.69 15.95
C ALA A 528 1.26 -5.98 16.78
N GLY A 529 1.10 -6.03 18.11
CA GLY A 529 2.19 -6.26 19.06
C GLY A 529 2.93 -5.02 19.57
N ALA A 530 2.57 -3.80 19.14
CA ALA A 530 3.22 -2.56 19.60
C ALA A 530 2.22 -1.52 20.14
N ASP A 531 2.18 -1.32 21.46
CA ASP A 531 1.32 -0.33 22.13
C ASP A 531 2.15 0.77 22.83
N PRO A 532 1.97 2.07 22.50
CA PRO A 532 2.69 3.17 23.14
C PRO A 532 2.13 3.59 24.51
N THR A 533 1.01 3.00 24.97
CA THR A 533 0.29 3.44 26.18
C THR A 533 1.20 3.54 27.41
N SER A 534 2.06 2.55 27.65
CA SER A 534 2.99 2.56 28.80
C SER A 534 3.98 3.72 28.74
N SER A 535 4.51 4.00 27.55
CA SER A 535 5.49 5.07 27.33
C SER A 535 4.86 6.46 27.47
N ILE A 536 3.58 6.62 27.10
CA ILE A 536 2.83 7.87 27.30
C ILE A 536 2.56 8.10 28.79
N ASP A 537 2.16 7.06 29.52
CA ASP A 537 1.96 7.11 30.98
C ASP A 537 3.27 7.49 31.70
N ASP A 538 4.39 6.86 31.34
CA ASP A 538 5.71 7.21 31.89
C ASP A 538 6.10 8.67 31.61
N LEU A 539 5.81 9.18 30.41
CA LEU A 539 6.08 10.59 30.06
C LEU A 539 5.22 11.54 30.91
N SER A 540 3.94 11.21 31.09
CA SER A 540 3.02 11.99 31.93
C SER A 540 3.53 12.09 33.38
N ARG A 541 4.03 10.97 33.94
CA ARG A 541 4.60 10.91 35.29
C ARG A 541 5.88 11.72 35.39
N LYS A 542 6.75 11.67 34.37
CA LYS A 542 8.00 12.44 34.30
C LYS A 542 7.76 13.95 34.26
N LYS A 543 6.73 14.41 33.54
CA LYS A 543 6.39 15.84 33.42
C LYS A 543 5.65 16.39 34.67
N ARG A 544 5.36 15.54 35.67
CA ARG A 544 4.96 15.86 37.07
C ARG A 544 3.74 16.79 37.25
N LYS A 545 2.86 16.99 36.25
CA LYS A 545 1.75 17.94 36.35
C LYS A 545 0.34 17.40 36.08
N VAL A 546 0.18 16.21 35.51
CA VAL A 546 -1.12 15.78 34.97
C VAL A 546 -1.36 14.28 35.15
N PHE A 547 -2.49 13.88 35.74
CA PHE A 547 -2.94 12.49 35.77
C PHE A 547 -3.43 12.08 34.38
N CYS A 548 -3.07 10.87 33.96
CA CYS A 548 -3.50 10.32 32.69
C CYS A 548 -4.65 9.33 32.91
N GLU A 549 -5.83 9.62 32.36
CA GLU A 549 -6.97 8.70 32.36
C GLU A 549 -7.04 7.93 31.04
N LYS A 550 -7.32 6.63 31.14
CA LYS A 550 -7.33 5.70 30.01
C LYS A 550 -8.74 5.15 29.86
N VAL A 551 -9.27 5.19 28.64
CA VAL A 551 -10.57 4.60 28.30
C VAL A 551 -10.36 3.69 27.08
N SER A 552 -10.64 2.41 27.25
CA SER A 552 -10.60 1.45 26.14
C SER A 552 -11.96 1.44 25.44
N MET A 553 -11.98 1.79 24.15
CA MET A 553 -13.18 1.84 23.36
C MET A 553 -13.71 0.43 23.09
N GLY A 554 -15.02 0.28 23.25
CA GLY A 554 -15.77 -0.95 23.07
C GLY A 554 -17.26 -0.66 23.23
N GLU A 555 -18.08 -1.71 23.27
CA GLU A 555 -19.54 -1.54 23.40
C GLU A 555 -19.89 -0.84 24.73
N GLY A 556 -20.65 0.27 24.64
CA GLY A 556 -21.13 1.02 25.81
C GLY A 556 -20.13 1.97 26.50
N GLN A 557 -18.90 2.13 25.98
CA GLN A 557 -17.86 2.96 26.62
C GLN A 557 -17.91 4.46 26.24
N GLU A 558 -18.82 4.84 25.33
CA GLU A 558 -18.89 6.20 24.79
C GLU A 558 -19.23 7.24 25.86
N GLU A 559 -20.16 6.96 26.78
CA GLU A 559 -20.53 7.89 27.85
C GLU A 559 -19.38 8.11 28.85
N ALA A 560 -18.61 7.06 29.14
CA ALA A 560 -17.44 7.15 29.99
C ALA A 560 -16.38 8.04 29.33
N ALA A 561 -16.11 7.83 28.03
CA ALA A 561 -15.20 8.66 27.26
C ALA A 561 -15.64 10.14 27.25
N ARG A 562 -16.94 10.42 27.01
CA ARG A 562 -17.49 11.80 27.05
C ARG A 562 -17.27 12.46 28.41
N ARG A 563 -17.46 11.74 29.51
CA ARG A 563 -17.27 12.25 30.87
C ARG A 563 -15.80 12.59 31.15
N VAL A 564 -14.90 11.68 30.79
CA VAL A 564 -13.45 11.84 30.98
C VAL A 564 -12.90 13.01 30.16
N ILE A 565 -13.33 13.15 28.90
CA ILE A 565 -12.93 14.27 28.05
C ILE A 565 -13.41 15.61 28.63
N LYS A 566 -14.66 15.71 29.08
CA LYS A 566 -15.19 16.93 29.72
C LYS A 566 -14.42 17.29 30.99
N ASN A 567 -14.15 16.31 31.84
CA ASN A 567 -13.31 16.51 33.02
C ASN A 567 -11.90 16.97 32.62
N GLY A 568 -11.33 16.40 31.56
CA GLY A 568 -10.04 16.80 30.99
C GLY A 568 -10.02 18.23 30.47
N PHE A 569 -11.10 18.71 29.84
CA PHE A 569 -11.21 20.10 29.38
C PHE A 569 -11.14 21.12 30.52
N GLU A 570 -11.75 20.80 31.66
CA GLU A 570 -11.74 21.66 32.86
C GLU A 570 -10.40 21.59 33.61
N THR A 571 -9.87 20.38 33.80
CA THR A 571 -8.71 20.12 34.67
C THR A 571 -7.36 20.15 33.95
N GLY A 572 -7.32 20.07 32.62
CA GLY A 572 -6.09 19.92 31.84
C GLY A 572 -5.52 18.50 31.82
N MET A 573 -6.33 17.48 32.16
CA MET A 573 -5.90 16.08 32.19
C MET A 573 -5.51 15.52 30.82
N TRP A 574 -4.64 14.51 30.80
CA TRP A 574 -4.31 13.77 29.58
C TRP A 574 -5.24 12.58 29.45
N VAL A 575 -5.86 12.43 28.29
CA VAL A 575 -6.83 11.35 28.03
C VAL A 575 -6.28 10.44 26.95
N ILE A 576 -6.23 9.14 27.22
CA ILE A 576 -5.87 8.11 26.24
C ILE A 576 -7.11 7.30 25.87
N LEU A 577 -7.52 7.37 24.61
CA LEU A 577 -8.57 6.52 24.04
C LEU A 577 -7.91 5.34 23.32
N GLN A 578 -8.15 4.13 23.81
CA GLN A 578 -7.56 2.92 23.23
C GLN A 578 -8.53 2.21 22.30
N ASN A 579 -8.02 1.49 21.29
CA ASN A 579 -8.81 0.64 20.39
C ASN A 579 -9.94 1.38 19.65
N CYS A 580 -9.68 2.60 19.21
CA CYS A 580 -10.69 3.47 18.62
C CYS A 580 -11.28 2.95 17.30
N HIS A 581 -10.63 1.98 16.65
CA HIS A 581 -11.15 1.27 15.48
C HIS A 581 -12.45 0.48 15.79
N LEU A 582 -12.70 0.15 17.07
CA LEU A 582 -13.93 -0.52 17.51
C LEU A 582 -15.10 0.45 17.74
N GLY A 583 -14.85 1.75 17.81
CA GLY A 583 -15.83 2.78 18.21
C GLY A 583 -15.95 3.93 17.22
N LEU A 584 -16.12 3.63 15.93
CA LEU A 584 -16.09 4.62 14.84
C LEU A 584 -17.14 5.73 14.95
N LYS A 585 -18.37 5.41 15.40
CA LYS A 585 -19.45 6.39 15.59
C LYS A 585 -19.05 7.48 16.59
N PHE A 586 -18.38 7.09 17.67
CA PHE A 586 -17.90 8.05 18.65
C PHE A 586 -16.74 8.90 18.11
N MET A 587 -15.93 8.39 17.18
CA MET A 587 -14.87 9.18 16.54
C MET A 587 -15.44 10.32 15.69
N GLU A 588 -16.61 10.15 15.06
CA GLU A 588 -17.33 11.22 14.35
C GLU A 588 -17.76 12.33 15.32
N GLU A 589 -18.23 11.95 16.51
CA GLU A 589 -18.58 12.92 17.55
C GLU A 589 -17.35 13.67 18.08
N ILE A 590 -16.21 13.00 18.26
CA ILE A 590 -14.98 13.65 18.76
C ILE A 590 -14.57 14.84 17.89
N GLU A 591 -14.76 14.75 16.58
CA GLU A 591 -14.50 15.87 15.66
C GLU A 591 -15.30 17.13 16.04
N THR A 592 -16.53 16.95 16.53
CA THR A 592 -17.42 18.04 16.98
C THR A 592 -17.15 18.48 18.41
N ILE A 593 -16.69 17.57 19.28
CA ILE A 593 -16.39 17.85 20.70
C ILE A 593 -15.10 18.65 20.83
N VAL A 594 -14.06 18.28 20.07
CA VAL A 594 -12.75 18.95 20.07
C VAL A 594 -12.78 20.08 19.03
N ASN A 595 -13.47 21.16 19.39
CA ASN A 595 -13.59 22.35 18.56
C ASN A 595 -12.83 23.56 19.14
N PRO A 596 -12.27 24.46 18.30
CA PRO A 596 -11.52 25.63 18.75
C PRO A 596 -12.34 26.61 19.61
N GLU A 597 -13.67 26.62 19.43
CA GLU A 597 -14.59 27.49 20.16
C GLU A 597 -14.89 26.99 21.59
N ALA A 598 -14.50 25.75 21.92
CA ALA A 598 -14.68 25.21 23.26
C ALA A 598 -13.63 25.76 24.24
N THR A 599 -14.06 26.06 25.47
CA THR A 599 -13.16 26.45 26.56
C THR A 599 -12.37 25.24 27.05
N ILE A 600 -11.17 25.04 26.49
CA ILE A 600 -10.26 23.94 26.80
C ILE A 600 -8.99 24.47 27.49
N ASN A 601 -8.60 23.83 28.59
CA ASN A 601 -7.35 24.09 29.30
C ASN A 601 -6.11 23.88 28.41
N ASP A 602 -5.08 24.71 28.56
CA ASP A 602 -3.87 24.67 27.72
C ASP A 602 -3.01 23.41 27.89
N ASP A 603 -3.08 22.76 29.06
CA ASP A 603 -2.32 21.54 29.37
C ASP A 603 -3.01 20.25 28.88
N PHE A 604 -4.29 20.33 28.49
CA PHE A 604 -5.08 19.18 28.01
C PHE A 604 -4.44 18.56 26.76
N ARG A 605 -4.34 17.23 26.74
CA ARG A 605 -3.88 16.46 25.56
C ARG A 605 -4.72 15.22 25.37
N LEU A 606 -5.16 14.99 24.13
CA LEU A 606 -5.90 13.82 23.71
C LEU A 606 -5.02 12.89 22.87
N TRP A 607 -4.87 11.66 23.33
CA TRP A 607 -4.12 10.60 22.67
C TRP A 607 -5.09 9.51 22.21
N ILE A 608 -5.01 9.13 20.94
CA ILE A 608 -5.89 8.16 20.31
C ILE A 608 -5.04 7.01 19.82
N THR A 609 -5.38 5.76 20.16
CA THR A 609 -4.75 4.59 19.56
C THR A 609 -5.75 3.84 18.69
N CYS A 610 -5.32 3.49 17.47
CA CYS A 610 -6.19 2.93 16.45
C CYS A 610 -5.41 1.99 15.52
N GLU A 611 -6.06 0.96 15.01
CA GLU A 611 -5.55 0.18 13.88
C GLU A 611 -6.03 0.81 12.58
N GLN A 612 -5.46 0.42 11.45
CA GLN A 612 -5.91 0.93 10.15
C GLN A 612 -7.37 0.56 9.88
N HIS A 613 -8.21 1.56 9.57
CA HIS A 613 -9.61 1.32 9.24
C HIS A 613 -10.09 2.28 8.12
N PRO A 614 -10.68 1.78 7.02
CA PRO A 614 -11.03 2.60 5.86
C PRO A 614 -12.22 3.55 6.11
N LYS A 615 -13.05 3.27 7.12
CA LYS A 615 -14.19 4.13 7.52
C LYS A 615 -13.87 5.07 8.68
N PHE A 616 -12.59 5.29 8.99
CA PHE A 616 -12.23 6.24 10.04
C PHE A 616 -12.58 7.67 9.60
N PRO A 617 -13.19 8.51 10.46
CA PRO A 617 -13.68 9.83 10.06
C PRO A 617 -12.59 10.74 9.50
N LEU A 618 -12.82 11.27 8.29
CA LEU A 618 -11.83 12.07 7.56
C LEU A 618 -11.49 13.38 8.28
N GLY A 619 -12.49 14.07 8.85
CA GLY A 619 -12.28 15.37 9.49
C GLY A 619 -11.42 15.27 10.75
N LEU A 620 -11.62 14.23 11.58
CA LEU A 620 -10.73 13.94 12.71
C LEU A 620 -9.32 13.55 12.23
N LEU A 621 -9.22 12.71 11.20
CA LEU A 621 -7.92 12.29 10.66
C LEU A 621 -7.10 13.46 10.10
N GLN A 622 -7.77 14.46 9.53
CA GLN A 622 -7.17 15.68 8.98
C GLN A 622 -6.69 16.67 10.06
N LYS A 623 -7.30 16.65 11.27
CA LYS A 623 -6.93 17.47 12.43
C LYS A 623 -5.85 16.82 13.33
N THR A 624 -5.59 15.53 13.17
CA THR A 624 -4.72 14.77 14.09
C THR A 624 -3.28 14.67 13.62
N ILE A 625 -2.36 14.70 14.59
CA ILE A 625 -0.95 14.36 14.37
C ILE A 625 -0.81 12.84 14.34
N LYS A 626 -0.36 12.28 13.21
CA LYS A 626 -0.22 10.82 13.06
C LYS A 626 1.18 10.34 13.41
N VAL A 627 1.21 9.21 14.11
CA VAL A 627 2.43 8.54 14.52
C VAL A 627 2.26 7.03 14.36
N THR A 628 3.15 6.38 13.63
CA THR A 628 3.19 4.91 13.56
C THR A 628 4.12 4.36 14.62
N ASN A 629 3.68 3.34 15.34
CA ASN A 629 4.51 2.60 16.28
C ASN A 629 4.68 1.15 15.80
N GLU A 630 5.80 0.87 15.16
CA GLU A 630 6.16 -0.45 14.65
C GLU A 630 7.39 -1.02 15.38
N PRO A 631 7.50 -2.36 15.51
CA PRO A 631 8.75 -2.97 15.93
C PRO A 631 9.85 -2.64 14.91
N PRO A 632 11.07 -2.30 15.37
CA PRO A 632 12.16 -1.97 14.46
C PRO A 632 12.53 -3.20 13.61
N LYS A 633 12.78 -2.99 12.31
CA LYS A 633 13.27 -4.04 11.41
C LYS A 633 14.78 -4.25 11.62
N GLY A 634 15.20 -5.51 11.59
CA GLY A 634 16.60 -5.93 11.66
C GLY A 634 17.01 -6.42 13.05
N LEU A 635 17.88 -7.42 13.07
CA LEU A 635 18.34 -8.10 14.29
C LEU A 635 19.01 -7.11 15.28
N LYS A 636 19.87 -6.24 14.76
CA LYS A 636 20.57 -5.20 15.54
C LYS A 636 19.60 -4.24 16.22
N ALA A 637 18.62 -3.74 15.48
CA ALA A 637 17.67 -2.76 15.98
C ALA A 637 16.68 -3.37 16.99
N GLY A 638 16.22 -4.60 16.73
CA GLY A 638 15.42 -5.38 17.67
C GLY A 638 16.13 -5.61 19.00
N LEU A 639 17.37 -6.14 18.95
CA LEU A 639 18.20 -6.34 20.15
C LEU A 639 18.47 -5.03 20.89
N TYR A 640 18.85 -3.98 20.18
CA TYR A 640 19.11 -2.68 20.79
C TYR A 640 17.89 -2.17 21.56
N LYS A 641 16.69 -2.27 20.98
CA LYS A 641 15.43 -1.90 21.63
C LYS A 641 15.17 -2.74 22.88
N THR A 642 15.31 -4.07 22.81
CA THR A 642 15.11 -4.97 23.96
C THR A 642 16.06 -4.63 25.12
N PHE A 643 17.34 -4.38 24.82
CA PHE A 643 18.34 -3.99 25.82
C PHE A 643 18.21 -2.55 26.33
N THR A 644 17.46 -1.68 25.64
CA THR A 644 17.14 -0.34 26.14
C THR A 644 15.84 -0.31 26.96
N THR A 645 14.83 -1.10 26.59
CA THR A 645 13.49 -1.00 27.17
C THR A 645 13.24 -2.02 28.30
N ILE A 646 13.66 -3.28 28.13
CA ILE A 646 13.30 -4.37 29.05
C ILE A 646 14.46 -4.70 29.99
N ILE A 647 15.67 -4.81 29.46
CA ILE A 647 16.87 -5.20 30.23
C ILE A 647 17.52 -3.96 30.83
N THR A 648 17.12 -3.60 32.05
CA THR A 648 17.81 -2.55 32.83
C THR A 648 19.08 -3.09 33.49
N GLN A 649 19.98 -2.20 33.90
CA GLN A 649 21.14 -2.57 34.71
C GLN A 649 20.72 -3.33 35.98
N GLU A 650 19.64 -2.87 36.63
CA GLU A 650 19.06 -3.54 37.80
C GLU A 650 18.59 -4.98 37.46
N PHE A 651 18.01 -5.19 36.28
CA PHE A 651 17.56 -6.53 35.85
C PHE A 651 18.72 -7.51 35.67
N LEU A 652 19.84 -7.06 35.11
CA LEU A 652 21.05 -7.89 34.95
C LEU A 652 21.66 -8.32 36.29
N GLU A 653 21.46 -7.52 37.34
CA GLU A 653 22.02 -7.73 38.68
C GLU A 653 21.10 -8.54 39.61
N LYS A 654 19.84 -8.80 39.24
CA LYS A 654 18.87 -9.54 40.06
C LYS A 654 19.31 -10.94 40.49
N VAL A 655 20.07 -11.65 39.66
CA VAL A 655 20.49 -13.04 39.90
C VAL A 655 22.00 -13.15 39.88
N GLU A 656 22.58 -13.55 41.02
CA GLU A 656 24.02 -13.73 41.22
C GLU A 656 24.55 -15.08 40.68
N HIS A 657 24.09 -15.51 39.49
CA HIS A 657 24.57 -16.72 38.84
C HIS A 657 25.38 -16.39 37.56
N PRO A 658 26.56 -17.00 37.33
CA PRO A 658 27.40 -16.69 36.16
C PRO A 658 26.69 -16.97 34.82
N ASN A 659 25.88 -18.03 34.76
CA ASN A 659 25.16 -18.46 33.56
C ASN A 659 23.91 -17.62 33.24
N TRP A 660 23.43 -16.77 34.16
CA TRP A 660 22.21 -15.95 33.98
C TRP A 660 22.35 -15.02 32.77
N ARG A 661 23.52 -14.40 32.61
CA ARG A 661 23.82 -13.41 31.57
C ARG A 661 23.85 -14.04 30.17
N SER A 662 24.50 -15.20 30.04
CA SER A 662 24.53 -15.96 28.79
C SER A 662 23.12 -16.40 28.37
N LEU A 663 22.27 -16.80 29.32
CA LEU A 663 20.87 -17.17 29.05
C LEU A 663 20.03 -15.97 28.61
N ILE A 664 20.12 -14.83 29.30
CA ILE A 664 19.40 -13.60 28.89
C ILE A 664 19.76 -13.23 27.45
N TYR A 665 21.06 -13.15 27.14
CA TYR A 665 21.50 -12.78 25.80
C TYR A 665 21.00 -13.78 24.74
N THR A 666 21.14 -15.09 25.02
CA THR A 666 20.70 -16.15 24.09
C THR A 666 19.19 -16.09 23.83
N ILE A 667 18.39 -15.77 24.83
CA ILE A 667 16.92 -15.72 24.69
C ILE A 667 16.47 -14.43 24.02
N CYS A 668 17.08 -13.28 24.33
CA CYS A 668 16.85 -12.04 23.60
C CYS A 668 17.26 -12.18 22.13
N PHE A 669 18.35 -12.91 21.86
CA PHE A 669 18.80 -13.24 20.50
C PHE A 669 17.81 -14.17 19.78
N LEU A 670 17.38 -15.24 20.43
CA LEU A 670 16.34 -16.15 19.90
C LEU A 670 15.04 -15.40 19.59
N HIS A 671 14.57 -14.56 20.51
CA HIS A 671 13.37 -13.73 20.32
C HIS A 671 13.49 -12.83 19.09
N SER A 672 14.64 -12.15 18.93
CA SER A 672 14.89 -11.26 17.79
C SER A 672 14.97 -12.03 16.46
N ILE A 673 15.59 -13.22 16.45
CA ILE A 673 15.63 -14.11 15.27
C ILE A 673 14.23 -14.53 14.84
N VAL A 674 13.40 -14.90 15.79
CA VAL A 674 12.09 -15.50 15.54
C VAL A 674 11.12 -14.45 15.01
N ILE A 675 11.20 -13.22 15.52
CA ILE A 675 10.50 -12.06 14.98
C ILE A 675 10.99 -11.76 13.56
N GLU A 676 12.31 -11.65 13.35
CA GLU A 676 12.87 -11.31 12.05
C GLU A 676 12.63 -12.38 10.99
N ARG A 677 12.57 -13.66 11.37
CA ARG A 677 12.28 -14.76 10.44
C ARG A 677 10.91 -14.63 9.77
N ARG A 678 9.95 -13.93 10.39
CA ARG A 678 8.64 -13.61 9.80
C ARG A 678 8.76 -12.89 8.45
N LYS A 679 9.84 -12.14 8.21
CA LYS A 679 10.04 -11.38 6.96
C LYS A 679 10.09 -12.27 5.72
N PHE A 680 10.55 -13.51 5.85
CA PHE A 680 10.68 -14.45 4.72
C PHE A 680 9.36 -15.15 4.34
N GLY A 681 8.23 -14.79 4.96
CA GLY A 681 6.93 -15.35 4.65
C GLY A 681 6.90 -16.88 4.85
N PRO A 682 6.30 -17.66 3.92
CA PRO A 682 6.16 -19.12 4.05
C PRO A 682 7.47 -19.91 4.20
N LEU A 683 8.62 -19.38 3.76
CA LEU A 683 9.92 -20.02 4.00
C LEU A 683 10.36 -19.88 5.47
N GLY A 684 9.97 -18.77 6.10
CA GLY A 684 10.25 -18.50 7.50
C GLY A 684 9.29 -19.25 8.40
N TRP A 685 8.00 -18.94 8.28
CA TRP A 685 6.89 -19.49 9.06
C TRP A 685 5.71 -19.77 8.14
N CYS A 686 5.03 -20.90 8.32
CA CYS A 686 3.81 -21.25 7.58
C CYS A 686 2.70 -20.21 7.84
N VAL A 687 2.56 -19.80 9.10
CA VAL A 687 1.65 -18.74 9.55
C VAL A 687 2.45 -17.59 10.17
N PRO A 688 2.16 -16.31 9.85
CA PRO A 688 2.87 -15.18 10.44
C PRO A 688 2.46 -14.98 11.90
N TYR A 689 3.15 -15.65 12.82
CA TYR A 689 2.93 -15.51 14.26
C TYR A 689 3.41 -14.16 14.80
N GLU A 690 2.73 -13.69 15.84
CA GLU A 690 3.04 -12.45 16.55
C GLU A 690 3.64 -12.76 17.90
N PHE A 691 4.97 -12.76 17.92
CA PHE A 691 5.75 -12.88 19.14
C PHE A 691 5.99 -11.49 19.72
N ASN A 692 5.57 -11.29 20.96
CA ASN A 692 5.55 -9.99 21.61
C ASN A 692 6.49 -9.95 22.82
N ASN A 693 6.75 -8.74 23.33
CA ASN A 693 7.54 -8.54 24.54
C ASN A 693 7.04 -9.34 25.77
N PRO A 694 5.72 -9.52 26.01
CA PRO A 694 5.25 -10.33 27.13
C PRO A 694 5.71 -11.79 27.08
N ASP A 695 5.87 -12.37 25.88
CA ASP A 695 6.36 -13.76 25.75
C ASP A 695 7.83 -13.86 26.16
N LEU A 696 8.62 -12.82 25.85
CA LEU A 696 10.00 -12.67 26.31
C LEU A 696 10.07 -12.44 27.83
N GLU A 697 9.28 -11.51 28.36
CA GLU A 697 9.23 -11.22 29.81
C GLU A 697 8.81 -12.44 30.63
N ALA A 698 7.82 -13.21 30.17
CA ALA A 698 7.40 -14.45 30.80
C ALA A 698 8.52 -15.51 30.78
N SER A 699 9.24 -15.62 29.67
CA SER A 699 10.39 -16.53 29.53
C SER A 699 11.54 -16.14 30.46
N LEU A 700 11.86 -14.84 30.55
CA LEU A 700 12.89 -14.32 31.45
C LEU A 700 12.50 -14.51 32.93
N ALA A 701 11.25 -14.21 33.29
CA ALA A 701 10.73 -14.40 34.65
C ALA A 701 10.70 -15.87 35.06
N PHE A 702 10.42 -16.79 34.13
CA PHE A 702 10.53 -18.22 34.38
C PHE A 702 11.98 -18.62 34.73
N ILE A 703 12.97 -18.15 33.97
CA ILE A 703 14.37 -18.49 34.23
C ILE A 703 14.87 -17.85 35.52
N GLU A 704 14.47 -16.60 35.81
CA GLU A 704 14.75 -15.95 37.08
C GLU A 704 14.29 -16.84 38.25
N LYS A 705 13.04 -17.30 38.22
CA LYS A 705 12.50 -18.21 39.25
C LYS A 705 13.19 -19.58 39.26
N TYR A 706 13.47 -20.14 38.08
CA TYR A 706 14.14 -21.43 37.94
C TYR A 706 15.52 -21.37 38.58
N LEU A 707 16.38 -20.40 38.21
CA LEU A 707 17.71 -20.22 38.77
C LEU A 707 17.69 -19.92 40.27
N ASN A 708 16.79 -19.05 40.73
CA ASN A 708 16.66 -18.75 42.17
C ASN A 708 16.25 -19.97 43.00
N SER A 709 15.44 -20.88 42.46
CA SER A 709 15.08 -22.13 43.14
C SER A 709 16.28 -23.06 43.34
N PHE A 710 17.24 -23.06 42.42
CA PHE A 710 18.50 -23.81 42.55
C PHE A 710 19.46 -23.17 43.55
N LEU A 711 19.54 -21.84 43.58
CA LEU A 711 20.33 -21.10 44.56
C LEU A 711 19.81 -21.28 46.00
N SER A 712 18.51 -21.56 46.16
CA SER A 712 17.85 -21.73 47.48
C SER A 712 17.86 -23.18 48.01
N GLY A 713 18.36 -24.15 47.25
CA GLY A 713 18.48 -25.56 47.66
C GLY A 713 19.72 -25.85 48.54
N PRO A 714 19.79 -27.01 49.23
CA PRO A 714 20.96 -27.34 50.04
C PRO A 714 22.23 -27.40 49.17
N PRO A 715 23.37 -26.87 49.64
CA PRO A 715 24.59 -26.76 48.85
C PRO A 715 25.16 -28.15 48.57
N SER A 716 24.90 -28.69 47.37
CA SER A 716 25.57 -29.89 46.89
C SER A 716 26.94 -29.52 46.31
N GLN A 717 27.96 -30.29 46.68
CA GLN A 717 29.40 -30.01 46.52
C GLN A 717 29.95 -30.11 45.08
N SER A 718 29.19 -29.71 44.06
CA SER A 718 29.64 -29.68 42.66
C SER A 718 29.58 -28.25 42.09
N PRO A 719 30.70 -27.65 41.65
CA PRO A 719 30.76 -26.31 41.09
C PRO A 719 30.11 -26.16 39.70
N ASN A 720 29.67 -27.27 39.08
CA ASN A 720 28.87 -27.28 37.86
C ASN A 720 27.47 -27.85 38.19
N LEU A 721 26.52 -26.96 38.51
CA LEU A 721 25.12 -27.35 38.61
C LEU A 721 24.63 -27.76 37.21
N ASN A 722 24.23 -29.03 37.04
CA ASN A 722 23.65 -29.54 35.78
C ASN A 722 22.25 -28.92 35.58
N LEU A 723 22.20 -27.72 34.99
CA LEU A 723 20.97 -27.11 34.50
C LEU A 723 20.35 -28.05 33.46
N ASN A 724 19.14 -28.56 33.72
CA ASN A 724 18.49 -29.44 32.77
C ASN A 724 17.96 -28.62 31.57
N MET A 725 18.77 -28.54 30.51
CA MET A 725 18.43 -27.82 29.28
C MET A 725 17.14 -28.34 28.63
N ASN A 726 16.73 -29.59 28.88
CA ASN A 726 15.45 -30.11 28.37
C ASN A 726 14.26 -29.37 28.97
N VAL A 727 14.32 -29.03 30.26
CA VAL A 727 13.24 -28.31 30.95
C VAL A 727 13.15 -26.87 30.43
N ILE A 728 14.30 -26.21 30.23
CA ILE A 728 14.35 -24.85 29.68
C ILE A 728 13.83 -24.86 28.23
N ARG A 729 14.30 -25.81 27.40
CA ARG A 729 13.83 -25.97 26.02
C ARG A 729 12.34 -26.23 25.96
N TYR A 730 11.82 -27.17 26.76
CA TYR A 730 10.39 -27.46 26.79
C TYR A 730 9.57 -26.25 27.23
N MET A 731 9.95 -25.56 28.31
CA MET A 731 9.19 -24.40 28.77
C MET A 731 9.18 -23.25 27.77
N ILE A 732 10.31 -22.93 27.15
CA ILE A 732 10.38 -21.83 26.17
C ILE A 732 9.70 -22.25 24.86
N CYS A 733 10.02 -23.44 24.34
CA CYS A 733 9.59 -23.88 23.01
C CYS A 733 8.15 -24.36 22.96
N GLU A 734 7.73 -25.19 23.91
CA GLU A 734 6.43 -25.84 23.89
C GLU A 734 5.35 -25.04 24.63
N VAL A 735 5.72 -24.36 25.73
CA VAL A 735 4.75 -23.71 26.61
C VAL A 735 4.62 -22.22 26.32
N GLN A 736 5.72 -21.44 26.42
CA GLN A 736 5.65 -19.97 26.27
C GLN A 736 5.37 -19.57 24.82
N TYR A 737 6.28 -19.90 23.90
CA TYR A 737 6.11 -19.57 22.48
C TYR A 737 5.19 -20.56 21.77
N GLY A 738 5.24 -21.84 22.13
CA GLY A 738 4.41 -22.90 21.56
C GLY A 738 2.91 -22.68 21.75
N GLY A 739 2.49 -21.95 22.80
CA GLY A 739 1.09 -21.56 22.98
C GLY A 739 0.53 -20.66 21.88
N ARG A 740 1.39 -19.99 21.09
CA ARG A 740 0.98 -19.17 19.93
C ARG A 740 1.08 -19.91 18.59
N ILE A 741 1.90 -20.96 18.54
CA ILE A 741 2.16 -21.70 17.31
C ILE A 741 1.00 -22.67 17.06
N THR A 742 0.36 -22.53 15.92
CA THR A 742 -0.82 -23.31 15.54
C THR A 742 -0.51 -24.48 14.61
N ASP A 743 0.57 -24.39 13.83
CA ASP A 743 0.95 -25.39 12.83
C ASP A 743 2.01 -26.35 13.40
N ASP A 744 1.81 -27.65 13.18
CA ASP A 744 2.69 -28.69 13.73
C ASP A 744 4.11 -28.63 13.14
N LEU A 745 4.26 -28.26 11.86
CA LEU A 745 5.58 -28.16 11.22
C LEU A 745 6.35 -26.94 11.74
N ASP A 746 5.65 -25.83 11.99
CA ASP A 746 6.22 -24.64 12.62
C ASP A 746 6.62 -24.91 14.08
N ARG A 747 5.88 -25.77 14.79
CA ARG A 747 6.24 -26.25 16.13
C ARG A 747 7.50 -27.12 16.11
N GLU A 748 7.59 -28.04 15.15
CA GLU A 748 8.83 -28.82 14.90
C GLU A 748 10.03 -27.92 14.56
N LEU A 749 9.81 -26.84 13.79
CA LEU A 749 10.83 -25.85 13.47
C LEU A 749 11.30 -25.07 14.71
N PHE A 750 10.39 -24.63 15.56
CA PHE A 750 10.77 -23.89 16.78
C PHE A 750 11.53 -24.78 17.77
N ASN A 751 11.15 -26.05 17.88
CA ASN A 751 11.90 -27.01 18.66
C ASN A 751 13.31 -27.24 18.11
N ALA A 752 13.49 -27.26 16.78
CA ALA A 752 14.81 -27.30 16.17
C ALA A 752 15.65 -26.07 16.58
N TYR A 753 15.06 -24.88 16.64
CA TYR A 753 15.78 -23.71 17.17
C TYR A 753 16.17 -23.84 18.64
N GLY A 754 15.27 -24.35 19.48
CA GLY A 754 15.57 -24.66 20.87
C GLY A 754 16.73 -25.64 21.00
N GLU A 755 16.78 -26.68 20.15
CA GLU A 755 17.89 -27.63 20.10
C GLU A 755 19.21 -27.02 19.69
N ASP A 756 19.21 -26.03 18.78
CA ASP A 756 20.44 -25.43 18.27
C ASP A 756 21.01 -24.37 19.20
N TYR A 757 20.14 -23.49 19.71
CA TYR A 757 20.50 -22.32 20.51
C TYR A 757 20.59 -22.57 22.01
N LEU A 758 19.79 -23.49 22.57
CA LEU A 758 19.76 -23.77 24.01
C LEU A 758 20.51 -25.07 24.35
N LYS A 759 21.82 -25.07 24.06
CA LYS A 759 22.76 -26.16 24.39
C LYS A 759 23.57 -25.82 25.64
N GLU A 760 24.11 -26.83 26.32
CA GLU A 760 25.05 -26.61 27.44
C GLU A 760 26.33 -25.88 27.01
N ALA A 761 26.67 -25.92 25.72
CA ALA A 761 27.84 -25.25 25.15
C ALA A 761 27.80 -23.71 25.25
N ILE A 762 26.62 -23.09 25.46
CA ILE A 762 26.46 -21.63 25.58
C ILE A 762 27.17 -21.03 26.80
N PHE A 763 27.52 -21.86 27.79
CA PHE A 763 28.23 -21.42 29.00
C PHE A 763 29.75 -21.34 28.81
N GLY A 764 30.26 -21.73 27.64
CA GLY A 764 31.67 -21.57 27.30
C GLY A 764 32.08 -20.10 27.09
N ASN A 765 33.34 -19.78 27.36
CA ASN A 765 33.90 -18.47 27.02
C ASN A 765 33.94 -18.27 25.50
N GLU A 766 33.44 -17.12 25.03
CA GLU A 766 33.35 -16.77 23.60
C GLU A 766 32.57 -17.77 22.72
N TYR A 767 31.44 -18.30 23.22
CA TYR A 767 30.56 -19.12 22.40
C TYR A 767 30.03 -18.34 21.19
N VAL A 768 30.26 -18.89 19.99
CA VAL A 768 29.72 -18.39 18.73
C VAL A 768 28.34 -19.01 18.53
N ILE A 769 27.31 -18.18 18.58
CA ILE A 769 25.91 -18.57 18.40
C ILE A 769 25.63 -18.93 16.93
N ALA A 770 26.12 -18.11 16.01
CA ALA A 770 25.95 -18.29 14.58
C ALA A 770 27.15 -17.71 13.83
N GLU A 771 27.48 -18.29 12.68
CA GLU A 771 28.42 -17.72 11.72
C GLU A 771 27.66 -17.39 10.45
N ALA A 772 27.87 -16.20 9.89
CA ALA A 772 27.29 -15.82 8.61
C ALA A 772 28.35 -15.23 7.68
N PRO A 773 28.25 -15.46 6.36
CA PRO A 773 29.08 -14.79 5.38
C PRO A 773 28.90 -13.28 5.48
N PHE A 774 30.02 -12.56 5.54
CA PHE A 774 30.08 -11.11 5.59
C PHE A 774 30.97 -10.61 4.46
N ASP A 775 30.36 -9.90 3.52
CA ASP A 775 31.07 -9.30 2.39
C ASP A 775 31.72 -7.99 2.86
N ALA A 776 32.96 -8.10 3.39
CA ALA A 776 33.84 -6.94 3.53
C ALA A 776 34.31 -6.54 2.12
N GLY A 777 33.66 -5.54 1.53
CA GLY A 777 33.84 -5.10 0.14
C GLY A 777 35.25 -5.28 -0.42
N GLY A 778 35.40 -6.19 -1.39
CA GLY A 778 36.58 -6.31 -2.26
C GLY A 778 37.51 -7.51 -2.04
N GLY A 779 37.30 -8.37 -1.04
CA GLY A 779 38.14 -9.56 -0.81
C GLY A 779 37.71 -10.82 -1.59
N THR A 780 38.67 -11.56 -2.15
CA THR A 780 38.45 -12.84 -2.87
C THR A 780 38.17 -14.05 -1.97
N LYS A 781 38.00 -13.87 -0.66
CA LYS A 781 37.59 -14.92 0.30
C LYS A 781 36.43 -14.41 1.18
N PRO A 782 35.35 -15.19 1.38
CA PRO A 782 34.26 -14.79 2.25
C PRO A 782 34.75 -14.79 3.70
N THR A 783 34.88 -13.61 4.30
CA THR A 783 35.04 -13.46 5.75
C THR A 783 33.70 -13.81 6.42
N LYS A 784 33.69 -14.70 7.41
CA LYS A 784 32.48 -15.00 8.19
C LYS A 784 32.42 -14.07 9.40
N PHE A 785 31.31 -13.37 9.59
CA PHE A 785 31.02 -12.66 10.82
C PHE A 785 30.55 -13.65 11.89
N GLN A 786 31.13 -13.57 13.08
CA GLN A 786 30.83 -14.46 14.20
C GLN A 786 29.94 -13.73 15.21
N TYR A 787 28.71 -14.20 15.40
CA TYR A 787 27.81 -13.70 16.42
C TYR A 787 28.18 -14.33 17.76
N LYS A 788 28.91 -13.58 18.60
CA LYS A 788 29.42 -14.06 19.89
C LYS A 788 28.57 -13.61 21.07
N ILE A 789 28.46 -14.46 22.08
CA ILE A 789 27.95 -14.05 23.40
C ILE A 789 29.05 -13.22 24.09
N PRO A 790 28.73 -12.02 24.63
CA PRO A 790 29.68 -11.24 25.42
C PRO A 790 30.21 -12.05 26.61
N ALA A 791 31.53 -12.07 26.81
CA ALA A 791 32.15 -12.83 27.89
C ALA A 791 31.72 -12.29 29.28
N THR A 792 31.30 -13.20 30.17
CA THR A 792 30.91 -12.89 31.54
C THR A 792 32.12 -12.41 32.36
N THR A 793 32.37 -11.09 32.40
CA THR A 793 33.42 -10.49 33.22
C THR A 793 32.85 -10.05 34.58
N GLN A 794 33.69 -9.98 35.63
CA GLN A 794 33.33 -9.69 37.03
C GLN A 794 32.62 -8.34 37.30
N MET A 795 32.46 -7.46 36.30
CA MET A 795 31.67 -6.22 36.41
C MET A 795 30.68 -6.12 35.23
N PRO A 796 29.35 -6.21 35.50
CA PRO A 796 28.31 -6.09 34.50
C PRO A 796 28.11 -4.62 34.12
N GLU A 797 28.32 -4.27 32.86
CA GLU A 797 27.96 -2.94 32.35
C GLU A 797 27.06 -3.14 31.14
N LEU A 798 25.82 -2.62 31.20
CA LEU A 798 24.89 -2.57 30.08
C LEU A 798 25.53 -1.94 28.82
N ILE A 799 26.48 -1.02 29.02
CA ILE A 799 27.26 -0.36 27.97
C ILE A 799 28.00 -1.39 27.09
N LYS A 800 28.58 -2.44 27.68
CA LYS A 800 29.30 -3.48 26.91
C LYS A 800 28.37 -4.25 26.00
N TYR A 801 27.13 -4.52 26.43
CA TYR A 801 26.12 -5.14 25.57
C TYR A 801 25.74 -4.22 24.42
N HIS A 802 25.53 -2.93 24.69
CA HIS A 802 25.26 -1.95 23.64
C HIS A 802 26.41 -1.84 22.63
N ASP A 803 27.67 -1.89 23.07
CA ASP A 803 28.82 -1.81 22.18
C ASP A 803 28.97 -3.06 21.31
N VAL A 804 28.72 -4.26 21.86
CA VAL A 804 28.67 -5.50 21.06
C VAL A 804 27.53 -5.45 20.04
N ILE A 805 26.34 -4.96 20.44
CA ILE A 805 25.19 -4.81 19.53
C ILE A 805 25.51 -3.79 18.42
N LYS A 806 26.22 -2.70 18.72
CA LYS A 806 26.62 -1.69 17.71
C LYS A 806 27.57 -2.26 16.65
N GLN A 807 28.39 -3.25 17.00
CA GLN A 807 29.31 -3.93 16.07
C GLN A 807 28.59 -4.88 15.10
N LEU A 808 27.31 -5.19 15.32
CA LEU A 808 26.52 -6.02 14.41
C LEU A 808 26.31 -5.31 13.05
N PRO A 809 26.29 -6.05 11.93
CA PRO A 809 25.90 -5.53 10.63
C PRO A 809 24.50 -4.92 10.64
N ASP A 810 24.27 -3.90 9.80
CA ASP A 810 22.95 -3.29 9.63
C ASP A 810 22.04 -4.12 8.69
N ILE A 811 22.65 -4.89 7.77
CA ILE A 811 21.94 -5.82 6.87
C ILE A 811 22.24 -7.24 7.33
N ASP A 812 21.19 -7.96 7.71
CA ASP A 812 21.30 -9.34 8.18
C ASP A 812 21.36 -10.34 7.01
N ASN A 813 22.28 -11.31 7.09
CA ASN A 813 22.34 -12.41 6.15
C ASN A 813 21.33 -13.52 6.54
N PRO A 814 20.53 -14.07 5.60
CA PRO A 814 19.57 -15.14 5.90
C PRO A 814 20.12 -16.35 6.64
N GLU A 815 21.42 -16.63 6.51
CA GLU A 815 22.07 -17.75 7.19
C GLU A 815 22.02 -17.65 8.72
N VAL A 816 21.98 -16.44 9.27
CA VAL A 816 21.79 -16.22 10.73
C VAL A 816 20.46 -16.76 11.21
N PHE A 817 19.44 -16.70 10.35
CA PHE A 817 18.13 -17.28 10.63
C PHE A 817 18.09 -18.77 10.25
N GLY A 818 19.19 -19.41 9.86
CA GLY A 818 19.17 -20.81 9.40
C GLY A 818 18.58 -21.00 8.00
N LEU A 819 18.38 -19.93 7.22
CA LEU A 819 17.91 -19.99 5.82
C LEU A 819 19.07 -19.91 4.82
N HIS A 820 18.83 -20.35 3.58
CA HIS A 820 19.81 -20.18 2.49
C HIS A 820 19.83 -18.72 1.99
N VAL A 821 20.96 -18.25 1.44
CA VAL A 821 21.12 -16.86 0.92
C VAL A 821 20.06 -16.49 -0.13
N ASN A 822 19.58 -17.49 -0.89
CA ASN A 822 18.50 -17.31 -1.87
C ASN A 822 17.21 -16.75 -1.23
N ALA A 823 16.95 -17.00 0.06
CA ALA A 823 15.76 -16.46 0.72
C ALA A 823 15.72 -14.91 0.70
N ASP A 824 16.88 -14.25 0.74
CA ASP A 824 16.97 -12.79 0.61
C ASP A 824 16.48 -12.31 -0.76
N ILE A 825 16.82 -13.04 -1.83
CA ILE A 825 16.40 -12.70 -3.19
C ILE A 825 14.87 -12.77 -3.32
N THR A 826 14.21 -13.80 -2.77
CA THR A 826 12.73 -13.89 -2.76
C THR A 826 12.14 -12.71 -2.01
N PHE A 827 12.68 -12.45 -0.81
CA PHE A 827 12.19 -11.40 0.06
C PHE A 827 12.28 -10.02 -0.61
N ARG A 828 13.46 -9.65 -1.12
CA ARG A 828 13.68 -8.36 -1.79
C ARG A 828 12.92 -8.23 -3.09
N LYS A 829 12.76 -9.31 -3.86
CA LYS A 829 11.94 -9.33 -5.08
C LYS A 829 10.47 -9.05 -4.74
N LYS A 830 9.95 -9.67 -3.67
CA LYS A 830 8.60 -9.43 -3.18
C LYS A 830 8.42 -7.98 -2.74
N GLU A 831 9.30 -7.46 -1.89
CA GLU A 831 9.25 -6.09 -1.39
C GLU A 831 9.35 -5.06 -2.54
N SER A 832 10.26 -5.27 -3.49
CA SER A 832 10.39 -4.41 -4.68
C SER A 832 9.16 -4.44 -5.57
N THR A 833 8.52 -5.62 -5.72
CA THR A 833 7.30 -5.77 -6.51
C THR A 833 6.11 -5.09 -5.82
N GLU A 834 5.97 -5.26 -4.50
CA GLU A 834 4.95 -4.58 -3.70
C GLU A 834 5.10 -3.05 -3.80
N MET A 835 6.31 -2.52 -3.60
CA MET A 835 6.59 -1.08 -3.77
C MET A 835 6.15 -0.56 -5.14
N ILE A 836 6.45 -1.29 -6.22
CA ILE A 836 6.10 -0.85 -7.58
C ILE A 836 4.59 -0.92 -7.82
N ILE A 837 3.93 -1.98 -7.37
CA ILE A 837 2.47 -2.11 -7.47
C ILE A 837 1.81 -0.94 -6.71
N THR A 838 2.26 -0.65 -5.49
CA THR A 838 1.75 0.48 -4.70
C THR A 838 1.93 1.81 -5.43
N ILE A 839 3.11 2.08 -6.02
CA ILE A 839 3.34 3.31 -6.79
C ILE A 839 2.51 3.32 -8.10
N MET A 840 2.22 2.16 -8.67
CA MET A 840 1.40 2.05 -9.88
C MET A 840 -0.08 2.32 -9.58
N ASP A 841 -0.56 1.86 -8.42
CA ASP A 841 -1.95 2.03 -7.97
C ASP A 841 -2.26 3.47 -7.55
N THR A 842 -1.27 4.24 -7.09
CA THR A 842 -1.46 5.68 -6.75
C THR A 842 -1.54 6.59 -7.96
N ARG A 843 -1.03 6.15 -9.12
CA ARG A 843 -1.12 6.96 -10.33
C ARG A 843 -2.53 6.82 -10.91
N PRO A 844 -3.11 7.91 -11.43
CA PRO A 844 -4.34 7.79 -12.19
C PRO A 844 -4.08 6.75 -13.28
N LYS A 845 -4.88 5.68 -13.29
CA LYS A 845 -4.87 4.69 -14.37
C LYS A 845 -5.29 5.47 -15.60
N ASP A 846 -4.32 6.01 -16.34
CA ASP A 846 -4.56 6.82 -17.52
C ASP A 846 -5.61 6.09 -18.37
N SER A 847 -6.84 6.62 -18.38
CA SER A 847 -7.74 6.49 -19.52
C SER A 847 -7.12 7.34 -20.62
N GLY A 848 -6.01 6.84 -21.15
CA GLY A 848 -5.22 7.55 -22.14
C GLY A 848 -6.12 7.90 -23.32
N GLY A 849 -6.43 9.19 -23.46
CA GLY A 849 -7.06 9.79 -24.64
C GLY A 849 -6.14 9.77 -25.86
N GLY A 850 -5.36 8.70 -26.05
CA GLY A 850 -4.48 8.50 -27.17
C GLY A 850 -4.92 7.27 -27.94
N GLY A 851 -5.86 7.44 -28.89
CA GLY A 851 -6.12 6.62 -30.09
C GLY A 851 -6.05 5.09 -30.05
N GLY A 852 -5.91 4.46 -28.89
CA GLY A 852 -5.81 3.02 -28.69
C GLY A 852 -7.17 2.42 -28.35
N LYS A 853 -7.27 1.10 -28.46
CA LYS A 853 -8.47 0.36 -28.06
C LYS A 853 -8.87 0.71 -26.64
N THR A 854 -10.17 0.87 -26.41
CA THR A 854 -10.70 1.10 -25.07
C THR A 854 -10.38 -0.10 -24.17
N ARG A 855 -10.42 0.12 -22.85
CA ARG A 855 -10.19 -0.93 -21.86
C ARG A 855 -11.13 -2.11 -22.10
N GLU A 856 -12.39 -1.80 -22.33
CA GLU A 856 -13.48 -2.73 -22.58
C GLU A 856 -13.23 -3.51 -23.88
N GLU A 857 -12.80 -2.85 -24.96
CA GLU A 857 -12.43 -3.52 -26.22
C GLU A 857 -11.26 -4.51 -26.05
N ILE A 858 -10.21 -4.15 -25.30
CA ILE A 858 -9.07 -5.04 -25.04
C ILE A 858 -9.52 -6.29 -24.28
N VAL A 859 -10.38 -6.11 -23.27
CA VAL A 859 -10.93 -7.21 -22.49
C VAL A 859 -11.84 -8.08 -23.34
N GLN A 860 -12.67 -7.48 -24.19
CA GLN A 860 -13.57 -8.20 -25.09
C GLN A 860 -12.80 -9.08 -26.08
N ASP A 861 -11.74 -8.55 -26.70
CA ASP A 861 -10.86 -9.31 -27.61
C ASP A 861 -10.22 -10.51 -26.90
N LYS A 862 -9.65 -10.28 -25.70
CA LYS A 862 -9.08 -11.35 -24.88
C LYS A 862 -10.13 -12.39 -24.50
N ALA A 863 -11.33 -11.96 -24.11
CA ALA A 863 -12.40 -12.88 -23.73
C ALA A 863 -12.81 -13.79 -24.90
N ARG A 864 -12.92 -13.23 -26.12
CA ARG A 864 -13.18 -13.99 -27.36
C ARG A 864 -12.06 -14.98 -27.67
N GLU A 865 -10.81 -14.58 -27.52
CA GLU A 865 -9.65 -15.45 -27.72
C GLU A 865 -9.65 -16.64 -26.73
N LEU A 866 -9.88 -16.38 -25.45
CA LEU A 866 -9.94 -17.40 -24.41
C LEU A 866 -11.12 -18.37 -24.62
N LEU A 867 -12.30 -17.84 -24.98
CA LEU A 867 -13.47 -18.66 -25.29
C LEU A 867 -13.21 -19.65 -26.43
N ALA A 868 -12.49 -19.21 -27.48
CA ALA A 868 -12.15 -20.07 -28.62
C ALA A 868 -11.16 -21.20 -28.27
N LYS A 869 -10.29 -20.97 -27.28
CA LYS A 869 -9.29 -21.96 -26.81
C LYS A 869 -9.82 -22.88 -25.70
N LEU A 870 -10.99 -22.57 -25.12
CA LEU A 870 -11.55 -23.33 -24.01
C LEU A 870 -11.96 -24.75 -24.48
N PRO A 871 -11.61 -25.82 -23.74
CA PRO A 871 -12.00 -27.18 -24.09
C PRO A 871 -13.52 -27.37 -24.21
N SER A 872 -13.95 -28.38 -24.97
CA SER A 872 -15.36 -28.77 -25.02
C SER A 872 -15.84 -29.38 -23.71
N ASP A 873 -17.11 -29.22 -23.44
CA ASP A 873 -17.76 -29.72 -22.23
C ASP A 873 -17.78 -31.26 -22.18
N TYR A 874 -17.62 -31.82 -20.99
CA TYR A 874 -17.74 -33.25 -20.70
C TYR A 874 -19.19 -33.64 -20.47
N VAL A 875 -19.74 -34.49 -21.34
CA VAL A 875 -21.08 -35.06 -21.17
C VAL A 875 -21.01 -36.27 -20.25
N ASP A 876 -21.71 -36.23 -19.11
CA ASP A 876 -21.62 -37.25 -18.04
C ASP A 876 -21.88 -38.68 -18.53
N LEU A 877 -22.84 -38.86 -19.46
CA LEU A 877 -23.15 -40.16 -20.04
C LEU A 877 -21.97 -40.75 -20.82
N GLU A 878 -21.32 -39.94 -21.66
CA GLU A 878 -20.17 -40.36 -22.48
C GLU A 878 -18.96 -40.70 -21.60
N VAL A 879 -18.69 -39.86 -20.60
CA VAL A 879 -17.60 -40.09 -19.65
C VAL A 879 -17.81 -41.39 -18.89
N ARG A 880 -19.03 -41.66 -18.40
CA ARG A 880 -19.35 -42.92 -17.70
C ARG A 880 -19.11 -44.14 -18.57
N GLU A 881 -19.49 -44.09 -19.84
CA GLU A 881 -19.25 -45.19 -20.77
C GLU A 881 -17.76 -45.41 -21.05
N GLN A 882 -16.99 -44.33 -21.21
CA GLN A 882 -15.54 -44.41 -21.42
C GLN A 882 -14.82 -44.95 -20.17
N VAL A 883 -15.20 -44.48 -18.97
CA VAL A 883 -14.64 -44.98 -17.70
C VAL A 883 -14.95 -46.47 -17.50
N ARG A 884 -16.14 -46.96 -17.90
CA ARG A 884 -16.47 -48.40 -17.84
C ARG A 884 -15.55 -49.27 -18.70
N LYS A 885 -14.99 -48.72 -19.79
CA LYS A 885 -14.07 -49.42 -20.69
C LYS A 885 -12.64 -49.49 -20.13
N LEU A 886 -12.28 -48.64 -19.17
CA LEU A 886 -10.94 -48.60 -18.57
C LEU A 886 -10.69 -49.83 -17.68
N ALA A 887 -9.51 -50.44 -17.85
CA ALA A 887 -9.05 -51.57 -17.04
C ALA A 887 -8.15 -51.13 -15.88
N GLY A 888 -8.11 -51.94 -14.81
CA GLY A 888 -7.15 -51.79 -13.72
C GLY A 888 -5.71 -52.18 -14.09
N PRO A 889 -4.75 -52.08 -13.15
CA PRO A 889 -3.39 -52.60 -13.32
C PRO A 889 -3.36 -54.10 -13.68
N LYS A 890 -2.28 -54.56 -14.33
CA LYS A 890 -2.13 -55.93 -14.86
C LYS A 890 -2.40 -57.05 -13.82
N ASN A 891 -2.19 -56.78 -12.53
CA ASN A 891 -2.35 -57.75 -11.44
C ASN A 891 -3.74 -57.72 -10.77
N LEU A 892 -4.67 -56.85 -11.21
CA LEU A 892 -6.03 -56.76 -10.69
C LEU A 892 -7.03 -56.99 -11.83
N PRO A 893 -7.94 -57.98 -11.74
CA PRO A 893 -8.93 -58.26 -12.80
C PRO A 893 -10.12 -57.27 -12.82
N ASP A 894 -10.12 -56.28 -11.94
CA ASP A 894 -11.17 -55.27 -11.78
C ASP A 894 -11.23 -54.31 -12.98
N LYS A 895 -12.45 -53.98 -13.43
CA LYS A 895 -12.71 -53.08 -14.58
C LYS A 895 -13.72 -51.99 -14.23
N GLY A 896 -13.61 -50.85 -14.90
CA GLY A 896 -14.53 -49.74 -14.73
C GLY A 896 -14.45 -49.13 -13.33
N LEU A 897 -15.61 -48.84 -12.74
CA LEU A 897 -15.75 -48.14 -11.46
C LEU A 897 -15.37 -48.99 -10.23
N THR A 898 -14.97 -50.26 -10.38
CA THR A 898 -14.47 -51.04 -9.24
C THR A 898 -13.02 -50.70 -8.89
N VAL A 899 -12.27 -50.11 -9.83
CA VAL A 899 -10.88 -49.68 -9.65
C VAL A 899 -10.84 -48.30 -8.96
N PRO A 900 -10.15 -48.13 -7.81
CA PRO A 900 -10.11 -46.86 -7.08
C PRO A 900 -9.65 -45.66 -7.92
N LEU A 901 -8.61 -45.83 -8.75
CA LEU A 901 -8.12 -44.75 -9.62
C LEU A 901 -9.12 -44.33 -10.71
N ASN A 902 -9.97 -45.23 -11.19
CA ASN A 902 -11.00 -44.88 -12.18
C ASN A 902 -12.15 -44.08 -11.55
N ILE A 903 -12.49 -44.37 -10.28
CA ILE A 903 -13.44 -43.55 -9.50
C ILE A 903 -12.86 -42.14 -9.31
N PHE A 904 -11.58 -42.07 -8.95
CA PHE A 904 -10.87 -40.80 -8.79
C PHE A 904 -10.88 -39.97 -10.09
N LEU A 905 -10.53 -40.58 -11.23
CA LEU A 905 -10.60 -39.92 -12.54
C LEU A 905 -12.00 -39.36 -12.83
N TYR A 906 -13.06 -40.14 -12.55
CA TYR A 906 -14.43 -39.70 -12.78
C TYR A 906 -14.79 -38.46 -11.94
N GLN A 907 -14.40 -38.44 -10.65
CA GLN A 907 -14.63 -37.29 -9.77
C GLN A 907 -13.85 -36.04 -10.22
N GLU A 908 -12.60 -36.22 -10.67
CA GLU A 908 -11.77 -35.13 -11.18
C GLU A 908 -12.35 -34.52 -12.48
N ILE A 909 -12.87 -35.34 -13.40
CA ILE A 909 -13.52 -34.87 -14.63
C ILE A 909 -14.80 -34.08 -14.31
N GLN A 910 -15.63 -34.56 -13.37
CA GLN A 910 -16.82 -33.83 -12.93
C GLN A 910 -16.46 -32.44 -12.40
N ARG A 911 -15.41 -32.35 -11.60
CA ARG A 911 -14.92 -31.07 -11.08
C ARG A 911 -14.34 -30.18 -12.18
N MET A 912 -13.59 -30.74 -13.12
CA MET A 912 -13.10 -30.01 -14.30
C MET A 912 -14.24 -29.40 -15.11
N GLN A 913 -15.33 -30.15 -15.31
CA GLN A 913 -16.49 -29.66 -16.05
C GLN A 913 -17.17 -28.47 -15.37
N ILE A 914 -17.25 -28.45 -14.04
CA ILE A 914 -17.78 -27.30 -13.29
C ILE A 914 -16.94 -26.04 -13.57
N VAL A 915 -15.61 -26.15 -13.55
CA VAL A 915 -14.70 -25.02 -13.83
C VAL A 915 -14.85 -24.53 -15.27
N ILE A 916 -14.87 -25.45 -16.25
CA ILE A 916 -15.07 -25.11 -17.68
C ILE A 916 -16.39 -24.37 -17.87
N ALA A 917 -17.48 -24.84 -17.26
CA ALA A 917 -18.79 -24.21 -17.36
C ALA A 917 -18.81 -22.79 -16.77
N ILE A 918 -18.19 -22.58 -15.60
CA ILE A 918 -18.07 -21.26 -14.97
C ILE A 918 -17.28 -20.31 -15.88
N CYS A 919 -16.10 -20.73 -16.35
CA CYS A 919 -15.28 -19.89 -17.24
C CYS A 919 -16.03 -19.53 -18.53
N ARG A 920 -16.69 -20.51 -19.16
CA ARG A 920 -17.48 -20.28 -20.39
C ARG A 920 -18.58 -19.26 -20.15
N LYS A 921 -19.32 -19.39 -19.06
CA LYS A 921 -20.39 -18.46 -18.68
C LYS A 921 -19.85 -17.05 -18.43
N THR A 922 -18.85 -16.90 -17.56
CA THR A 922 -18.29 -15.58 -17.26
C THR A 922 -17.72 -14.89 -18.49
N LEU A 923 -17.03 -15.62 -19.38
CA LEU A 923 -16.49 -15.04 -20.61
C LEU A 923 -17.59 -14.59 -21.58
N SER A 924 -18.69 -15.35 -21.70
CA SER A 924 -19.85 -14.93 -22.49
C SER A 924 -20.52 -13.70 -21.88
N ASP A 925 -20.82 -13.75 -20.58
CA ASP A 925 -21.49 -12.67 -19.86
C ASP A 925 -20.67 -11.36 -19.94
N VAL A 926 -19.34 -11.42 -19.87
CA VAL A 926 -18.49 -10.23 -20.04
C VAL A 926 -18.61 -9.63 -21.44
N ILE A 927 -18.59 -10.46 -22.48
CA ILE A 927 -18.75 -9.99 -23.87
C ILE A 927 -20.13 -9.35 -24.04
N ASP A 928 -21.18 -10.04 -23.57
CA ASP A 928 -22.57 -9.59 -23.70
C ASP A 928 -22.85 -8.32 -22.88
N ALA A 929 -22.16 -8.13 -21.74
CA ALA A 929 -22.29 -6.93 -20.90
C ALA A 929 -21.62 -5.72 -21.54
N ILE A 930 -20.44 -5.92 -22.15
CA ILE A 930 -19.73 -4.87 -22.89
C ILE A 930 -20.52 -4.47 -24.14
N ASP A 931 -21.14 -5.45 -24.83
CA ASP A 931 -22.03 -5.21 -25.96
C ASP A 931 -23.40 -4.62 -25.54
N GLY A 932 -23.67 -4.46 -24.24
CA GLY A 932 -24.88 -3.87 -23.69
C GLY A 932 -26.13 -4.75 -23.76
N GLN A 933 -25.97 -6.05 -24.02
CA GLN A 933 -27.08 -7.02 -24.07
C GLN A 933 -27.54 -7.46 -22.67
N ILE A 934 -26.62 -7.48 -21.70
CA ILE A 934 -26.91 -7.76 -20.29
C ILE A 934 -26.51 -6.59 -19.41
N ILE A 935 -27.14 -6.49 -18.23
CA ILE A 935 -26.84 -5.45 -17.26
C ILE A 935 -25.49 -5.74 -16.60
N MET A 936 -24.66 -4.71 -16.48
CA MET A 936 -23.36 -4.81 -15.81
C MET A 936 -23.56 -5.06 -14.31
N THR A 937 -23.22 -6.26 -13.85
CA THR A 937 -23.20 -6.63 -12.43
C THR A 937 -21.82 -6.35 -11.80
N PRO A 938 -21.73 -6.22 -10.46
CA PRO A 938 -20.44 -6.06 -9.78
C PRO A 938 -19.43 -7.17 -10.10
N ASP A 939 -19.90 -8.42 -10.18
CA ASP A 939 -19.06 -9.59 -10.50
C ASP A 939 -18.46 -9.52 -11.91
N ILE A 940 -19.25 -9.04 -12.89
CA ILE A 940 -18.79 -8.85 -14.27
C ILE A 940 -17.79 -7.70 -14.33
N LEU A 941 -18.05 -6.60 -13.62
CA LEU A 941 -17.14 -5.45 -13.56
C LEU A 941 -15.81 -5.84 -12.91
N GLU A 942 -15.83 -6.67 -11.86
CA GLU A 942 -14.62 -7.24 -11.26
C GLU A 942 -13.88 -8.20 -12.22
N ALA A 943 -14.61 -9.02 -12.98
CA ALA A 943 -14.01 -9.89 -13.99
C ALA A 943 -13.34 -9.08 -15.12
N ILE A 944 -13.98 -7.99 -15.59
CA ILE A 944 -13.39 -7.05 -16.56
C ILE A 944 -12.12 -6.41 -15.98
N ASN A 945 -12.18 -5.95 -14.73
CA ASN A 945 -11.02 -5.38 -14.06
C ASN A 945 -9.86 -6.38 -13.96
N SER A 946 -10.15 -7.61 -13.53
CA SER A 946 -9.18 -8.68 -13.37
C SER A 946 -8.55 -9.06 -14.70
N MET A 947 -9.34 -9.24 -15.77
CA MET A 947 -8.84 -9.59 -17.09
C MET A 947 -7.99 -8.49 -17.73
N TYR A 948 -8.36 -7.22 -17.49
CA TYR A 948 -7.55 -6.09 -17.92
C TYR A 948 -6.19 -6.07 -17.22
N ASP A 949 -6.19 -6.25 -15.90
CA ASP A 949 -5.00 -6.29 -15.06
C ASP A 949 -4.22 -7.64 -15.16
N ALA A 950 -4.61 -8.53 -16.08
CA ALA A 950 -4.05 -9.87 -16.28
C ALA A 950 -4.08 -10.80 -15.04
N LYS A 951 -5.02 -10.54 -14.12
CA LYS A 951 -5.33 -11.37 -12.95
C LYS A 951 -6.46 -12.35 -13.26
N VAL A 952 -6.50 -13.45 -12.52
CA VAL A 952 -7.58 -14.44 -12.62
C VAL A 952 -8.83 -13.89 -11.92
N PRO A 953 -10.01 -13.89 -12.56
CA PRO A 953 -11.27 -13.55 -11.89
C PRO A 953 -11.52 -14.43 -10.65
N LEU A 954 -11.91 -13.82 -9.53
CA LEU A 954 -12.09 -14.54 -8.26
C LEU A 954 -13.14 -15.65 -8.34
N THR A 955 -14.18 -15.45 -9.14
CA THR A 955 -15.27 -16.41 -9.38
C THR A 955 -14.80 -17.73 -10.01
N TRP A 956 -13.62 -17.75 -10.64
CA TRP A 956 -13.04 -18.98 -11.20
C TRP A 956 -12.27 -19.78 -10.14
N VAL A 957 -11.78 -19.10 -9.10
CA VAL A 957 -10.92 -19.69 -8.06
C VAL A 957 -11.75 -20.10 -6.85
N TYR A 958 -12.67 -19.25 -6.43
CA TYR A 958 -13.46 -19.41 -5.21
C TYR A 958 -14.96 -19.43 -5.48
N ASP A 959 -15.66 -20.23 -4.69
CA ASP A 959 -17.11 -20.17 -4.56
C ASP A 959 -17.54 -18.96 -3.71
N ALA A 960 -18.81 -18.60 -3.72
CA ALA A 960 -19.40 -17.55 -2.88
C ALA A 960 -19.15 -17.76 -1.37
N THR A 961 -18.92 -19.01 -0.96
CA THR A 961 -18.57 -19.41 0.41
C THR A 961 -17.08 -19.28 0.74
N GLY A 962 -16.24 -18.91 -0.22
CA GLY A 962 -14.77 -18.83 -0.09
C GLY A 962 -14.04 -20.17 -0.22
N VAL A 963 -14.75 -21.24 -0.63
CA VAL A 963 -14.15 -22.56 -0.88
C VAL A 963 -13.46 -22.57 -2.25
N GLU A 964 -12.26 -23.15 -2.33
CA GLU A 964 -11.49 -23.26 -3.58
C GLU A 964 -12.18 -24.26 -4.54
N ILE A 965 -12.59 -23.77 -5.70
CA ILE A 965 -13.17 -24.58 -6.78
C ILE A 965 -12.05 -25.13 -7.67
N SER A 966 -11.10 -24.28 -8.08
CA SER A 966 -10.04 -24.61 -9.06
C SER A 966 -8.63 -24.63 -8.45
N TRP A 967 -7.78 -23.66 -8.84
CA TRP A 967 -6.43 -23.47 -8.34
C TRP A 967 -5.99 -22.02 -8.38
N ILE A 968 -4.96 -21.71 -7.60
CA ILE A 968 -4.40 -20.37 -7.43
C ILE A 968 -3.16 -20.25 -8.32
N LEU A 969 -3.19 -19.33 -9.27
CA LEU A 969 -2.02 -18.90 -10.03
C LEU A 969 -2.07 -17.38 -10.20
N PRO A 970 -0.91 -16.69 -10.24
CA PRO A 970 -0.86 -15.23 -10.17
C PRO A 970 -1.33 -14.53 -11.44
N THR A 971 -1.20 -15.17 -12.61
CA THR A 971 -1.54 -14.56 -13.90
C THR A 971 -2.62 -15.34 -14.63
N LEU A 972 -3.48 -14.60 -15.35
CA LEU A 972 -4.53 -15.17 -16.19
C LEU A 972 -3.97 -16.15 -17.24
N GLY A 973 -2.83 -15.80 -17.84
CA GLY A 973 -2.20 -16.63 -18.87
C GLY A 973 -1.66 -17.96 -18.32
N ALA A 974 -0.97 -17.94 -17.19
CA ALA A 974 -0.48 -19.17 -16.53
C ALA A 974 -1.67 -20.03 -16.06
N TRP A 975 -2.70 -19.40 -15.48
CA TRP A 975 -3.90 -20.09 -15.04
C TRP A 975 -4.62 -20.81 -16.18
N PHE A 976 -4.82 -20.12 -17.30
CA PHE A 976 -5.50 -20.67 -18.46
C PHE A 976 -4.69 -21.75 -19.18
N SER A 977 -3.37 -21.59 -19.26
CA SER A 977 -2.48 -22.64 -19.79
C SER A 977 -2.53 -23.89 -18.91
N SER A 978 -2.50 -23.72 -17.58
CA SER A 978 -2.66 -24.81 -16.62
C SER A 978 -4.02 -25.50 -16.76
N LEU A 979 -5.11 -24.77 -17.04
CA LEU A 979 -6.43 -25.35 -17.32
C LEU A 979 -6.37 -26.31 -18.51
N ILE A 980 -5.72 -25.89 -19.60
CA ILE A 980 -5.56 -26.70 -20.80
C ILE A 980 -4.71 -27.95 -20.51
N ASP A 981 -3.59 -27.81 -19.82
CA ASP A 981 -2.68 -28.92 -19.50
C ASP A 981 -3.33 -29.94 -18.56
N ARG A 982 -4.04 -29.48 -17.52
CA ARG A 982 -4.83 -30.33 -16.62
C ARG A 982 -5.93 -31.07 -17.37
N ASN A 983 -6.66 -30.36 -18.23
CA ASN A 983 -7.70 -30.96 -19.06
C ASN A 983 -7.11 -32.01 -20.01
N LYS A 984 -5.95 -31.74 -20.61
CA LYS A 984 -5.24 -32.67 -21.47
C LYS A 984 -4.84 -33.94 -20.71
N GLN A 985 -4.25 -33.84 -19.53
CA GLN A 985 -3.92 -34.99 -18.68
C GLN A 985 -5.15 -35.88 -18.40
N LEU A 986 -6.29 -35.29 -18.03
CA LEU A 986 -7.52 -36.04 -17.74
C LEU A 986 -8.14 -36.66 -19.00
N ASN A 987 -8.16 -35.92 -20.12
CA ASN A 987 -8.72 -36.37 -21.39
C ASN A 987 -7.88 -37.48 -22.03
N ASP A 988 -6.55 -37.34 -21.98
CA ASP A 988 -5.62 -38.35 -22.48
C ASP A 988 -5.72 -39.64 -21.65
N TRP A 989 -5.88 -39.54 -20.32
CA TRP A 989 -6.14 -40.69 -19.46
C TRP A 989 -7.49 -41.35 -19.79
N LEU A 990 -8.54 -40.55 -20.01
CA LEU A 990 -9.86 -41.06 -20.37
C LEU A 990 -9.87 -41.82 -21.72
N LYS A 991 -9.07 -41.37 -22.70
CA LYS A 991 -9.01 -41.94 -24.06
C LYS A 991 -7.99 -43.06 -24.23
N SER A 992 -6.81 -42.94 -23.63
CA SER A 992 -5.62 -43.76 -23.95
C SER A 992 -5.27 -44.81 -22.88
N ASN A 993 -6.17 -45.07 -21.93
CA ASN A 993 -5.95 -45.86 -20.71
C ASN A 993 -4.94 -45.22 -19.73
N ARG A 994 -4.56 -45.96 -18.68
CA ARG A 994 -3.73 -45.49 -17.56
C ARG A 994 -2.38 -44.91 -18.03
N PRO A 995 -2.05 -43.66 -17.67
CA PRO A 995 -0.74 -43.05 -17.93
C PRO A 995 0.42 -43.77 -17.23
N ASN A 996 1.61 -43.71 -17.83
CA ASN A 996 2.85 -44.27 -17.25
C ASN A 996 3.34 -43.45 -16.04
N HIS A 997 3.06 -42.16 -16.03
CA HIS A 997 3.39 -41.23 -14.96
C HIS A 997 2.22 -40.28 -14.75
N PHE A 998 2.13 -39.71 -13.54
CA PHE A 998 1.10 -38.76 -13.18
C PHE A 998 1.74 -37.43 -12.78
N TRP A 999 1.22 -36.32 -13.30
CA TRP A 999 1.55 -35.00 -12.81
C TRP A 999 0.66 -34.68 -11.62
N LEU A 1000 1.25 -34.68 -10.41
CA LEU A 1000 0.49 -34.54 -9.16
C LEU A 1000 -0.15 -33.16 -9.02
N GLY A 1001 0.54 -32.12 -9.49
CA GLY A 1001 0.05 -30.74 -9.48
C GLY A 1001 -1.17 -30.52 -10.37
N GLY A 1002 -1.42 -31.41 -11.33
CA GLY A 1002 -2.55 -31.32 -12.25
C GLY A 1002 -3.91 -31.68 -11.62
N PHE A 1003 -3.93 -32.40 -10.50
CA PHE A 1003 -5.17 -32.84 -9.85
C PHE A 1003 -5.78 -31.76 -8.95
N PHE A 1004 -7.11 -31.80 -8.81
CA PHE A 1004 -7.84 -30.99 -7.82
C PHE A 1004 -7.66 -31.57 -6.40
N ASN A 1005 -7.71 -32.89 -6.26
CA ASN A 1005 -7.52 -33.60 -4.99
C ASN A 1005 -6.33 -34.60 -5.00
N PRO A 1006 -5.08 -34.13 -4.86
CA PRO A 1006 -3.90 -35.00 -4.79
C PRO A 1006 -3.93 -36.03 -3.65
N GLN A 1007 -4.52 -35.70 -2.50
CA GLN A 1007 -4.64 -36.63 -1.37
C GLN A 1007 -5.56 -37.82 -1.70
N GLY A 1008 -6.66 -37.54 -2.42
CA GLY A 1008 -7.56 -38.56 -2.96
C GLY A 1008 -6.84 -39.52 -3.90
N PHE A 1009 -5.98 -38.99 -4.79
CA PHE A 1009 -5.14 -39.80 -5.67
C PHE A 1009 -4.21 -40.73 -4.87
N LEU A 1010 -3.46 -40.20 -3.91
CA LEU A 1010 -2.54 -40.99 -3.10
C LEU A 1010 -3.25 -42.06 -2.25
N THR A 1011 -4.48 -41.77 -1.82
CA THR A 1011 -5.35 -42.73 -1.12
C THR A 1011 -5.82 -43.84 -2.06
N ALA A 1012 -6.20 -43.51 -3.29
CA ALA A 1012 -6.59 -44.49 -4.31
C ALA A 1012 -5.42 -45.42 -4.66
N VAL A 1013 -4.19 -44.88 -4.79
CA VAL A 1013 -2.98 -45.68 -4.97
C VAL A 1013 -2.75 -46.62 -3.78
N LYS A 1014 -2.89 -46.12 -2.55
CA LYS A 1014 -2.78 -46.94 -1.33
C LYS A 1014 -3.80 -48.09 -1.34
N GLN A 1015 -5.06 -47.80 -1.66
CA GLN A 1015 -6.12 -48.81 -1.75
C GLN A 1015 -5.84 -49.86 -2.84
N GLU A 1016 -5.33 -49.43 -3.98
CA GLU A 1016 -4.95 -50.32 -5.08
C GLU A 1016 -3.86 -51.30 -4.66
N VAL A 1017 -2.78 -50.81 -4.03
CA VAL A 1017 -1.69 -51.67 -3.50
C VAL A 1017 -2.21 -52.62 -2.42
N THR A 1018 -3.04 -52.14 -1.48
CA THR A 1018 -3.65 -53.01 -0.45
C THR A 1018 -4.50 -54.12 -1.07
N ARG A 1019 -5.24 -53.85 -2.15
CA ARG A 1019 -6.06 -54.86 -2.85
C ARG A 1019 -5.22 -55.89 -3.60
N MET A 1020 -4.06 -55.50 -4.14
CA MET A 1020 -3.12 -56.46 -4.77
C MET A 1020 -2.55 -57.46 -3.78
N HIS A 1021 -2.28 -57.03 -2.55
CA HIS A 1021 -1.72 -57.85 -1.46
C HIS A 1021 -2.80 -58.47 -0.56
N LYS A 1022 -4.05 -58.52 -1.03
CA LYS A 1022 -5.16 -59.15 -0.29
C LYS A 1022 -5.10 -60.67 -0.47
N GLY A 1023 -4.55 -61.37 0.52
CA GLY A 1023 -4.50 -62.83 0.56
C GLY A 1023 -5.89 -63.50 0.58
N LYS A 1024 -5.94 -64.82 0.38
CA LYS A 1024 -7.18 -65.60 0.54
C LYS A 1024 -7.58 -65.61 2.03
N PRO A 1025 -8.88 -65.78 2.38
CA PRO A 1025 -9.29 -65.86 3.78
C PRO A 1025 -8.51 -66.95 4.53
N GLY A 1026 -7.64 -66.57 5.47
CA GLY A 1026 -6.77 -67.48 6.24
C GLY A 1026 -5.25 -67.22 6.13
N ASP A 1027 -4.79 -66.37 5.22
CA ASP A 1027 -3.37 -66.01 5.12
C ASP A 1027 -2.91 -65.07 6.25
N LYS A 1028 -1.82 -65.43 6.94
CA LYS A 1028 -1.21 -64.63 8.03
C LYS A 1028 -0.57 -63.32 7.53
N ASP A 1029 -0.39 -63.16 6.22
CA ASP A 1029 0.28 -62.02 5.56
C ASP A 1029 -0.69 -61.10 4.76
N ALA A 1030 -2.00 -61.16 5.01
CA ALA A 1030 -2.96 -60.27 4.35
C ALA A 1030 -2.82 -58.80 4.82
N TRP A 1031 -2.72 -57.85 3.87
CA TRP A 1031 -2.57 -56.43 4.20
C TRP A 1031 -3.93 -55.79 4.51
N SER A 1032 -4.03 -55.13 5.68
CA SER A 1032 -5.13 -54.22 6.02
C SER A 1032 -4.76 -52.78 5.63
N LEU A 1033 -5.75 -51.95 5.28
CA LEU A 1033 -5.51 -50.55 4.90
C LEU A 1033 -4.90 -49.73 6.06
N ASP A 1034 -5.25 -50.08 7.30
CA ASP A 1034 -4.75 -49.42 8.52
C ASP A 1034 -3.28 -49.77 8.84
N ASP A 1035 -2.83 -50.94 8.37
CA ASP A 1035 -1.47 -51.45 8.58
C ASP A 1035 -0.50 -51.02 7.49
N VAL A 1036 -0.97 -50.30 6.48
CA VAL A 1036 -0.18 -49.86 5.33
C VAL A 1036 0.16 -48.37 5.46
N VAL A 1037 1.42 -48.02 5.21
CA VAL A 1037 1.94 -46.64 5.17
C VAL A 1037 2.54 -46.38 3.79
N GLN A 1038 2.48 -45.13 3.32
CA GLN A 1038 3.08 -44.74 2.06
C GLN A 1038 4.61 -44.80 2.16
N SER A 1039 5.24 -45.40 1.15
CA SER A 1039 6.70 -45.38 0.99
C SER A 1039 7.03 -44.66 -0.29
N THR A 1040 8.09 -43.87 -0.24
CA THR A 1040 8.51 -43.02 -1.36
C THR A 1040 9.98 -43.24 -1.65
N GLN A 1041 10.32 -43.31 -2.94
CA GLN A 1041 11.70 -43.44 -3.40
C GLN A 1041 11.91 -42.51 -4.59
N VAL A 1042 12.96 -41.71 -4.55
CA VAL A 1042 13.36 -40.89 -5.69
C VAL A 1042 14.09 -41.79 -6.69
N LYS A 1043 13.70 -41.73 -7.97
CA LYS A 1043 14.37 -42.44 -9.07
C LYS A 1043 15.02 -41.42 -10.00
N GLU A 1044 16.31 -41.59 -10.28
CA GLU A 1044 17.08 -40.74 -11.20
C GLU A 1044 16.78 -41.05 -12.67
N ARG A 1045 15.52 -40.97 -13.07
CA ARG A 1045 15.10 -41.09 -14.47
C ARG A 1045 14.27 -39.88 -14.84
N GLU A 1046 14.48 -39.37 -16.06
CA GLU A 1046 13.63 -38.34 -16.65
C GLU A 1046 12.31 -38.95 -17.17
N TYR A 1047 11.25 -38.14 -17.27
CA TYR A 1047 9.89 -38.62 -17.53
C TYR A 1047 9.78 -39.27 -18.92
N GLU A 1048 10.61 -38.84 -19.87
CA GLU A 1048 10.65 -39.36 -21.25
C GLU A 1048 11.26 -40.76 -21.35
N GLN A 1049 12.01 -41.19 -20.33
CA GLN A 1049 12.73 -42.47 -20.32
C GLN A 1049 11.89 -43.62 -19.72
N ILE A 1050 10.67 -43.35 -19.23
CA ILE A 1050 9.78 -44.36 -18.64
C ILE A 1050 8.87 -44.98 -19.71
N ARG A 1051 9.19 -46.21 -20.11
CA ARG A 1051 8.39 -47.00 -21.07
C ARG A 1051 7.50 -48.06 -20.41
N ASP A 1052 7.82 -48.47 -19.19
CA ASP A 1052 7.14 -49.58 -18.51
C ASP A 1052 6.16 -49.12 -17.44
N ILE A 1053 4.92 -49.63 -17.51
CA ILE A 1053 3.92 -49.53 -16.43
C ILE A 1053 4.35 -50.48 -15.30
N GLN A 1054 4.59 -49.95 -14.11
CA GLN A 1054 4.96 -50.76 -12.94
C GLN A 1054 3.81 -51.65 -12.50
N SER A 1055 4.16 -52.83 -11.97
CA SER A 1055 3.19 -53.78 -11.42
C SER A 1055 2.57 -53.29 -10.11
N GLU A 1056 3.33 -52.52 -9.32
CA GLU A 1056 2.91 -51.93 -8.05
C GLU A 1056 3.37 -50.47 -7.95
N GLY A 1057 2.51 -49.61 -7.38
CA GLY A 1057 2.80 -48.18 -7.21
C GLY A 1057 2.65 -47.33 -8.48
N VAL A 1058 3.03 -46.06 -8.36
CA VAL A 1058 2.93 -45.07 -9.45
C VAL A 1058 4.16 -44.17 -9.51
N TYR A 1059 4.47 -43.67 -10.70
CA TYR A 1059 5.44 -42.60 -10.89
C TYR A 1059 4.76 -41.24 -10.87
N VAL A 1060 5.31 -40.33 -10.08
CA VAL A 1060 4.86 -38.95 -9.93
C VAL A 1060 5.93 -38.01 -10.46
N SER A 1061 5.48 -37.00 -11.22
CA SER A 1061 6.29 -35.97 -11.83
C SER A 1061 5.76 -34.57 -11.51
N GLY A 1062 6.57 -33.55 -11.80
CA GLY A 1062 6.21 -32.14 -11.61
C GLY A 1062 6.25 -31.67 -10.15
N LEU A 1063 7.22 -32.18 -9.37
CA LEU A 1063 7.53 -31.68 -8.03
C LEU A 1063 8.81 -30.84 -8.09
N SER A 1064 8.84 -29.74 -7.37
CA SER A 1064 10.01 -28.86 -7.25
C SER A 1064 10.45 -28.77 -5.80
N LEU A 1065 11.76 -28.91 -5.56
CA LEU A 1065 12.40 -28.66 -4.28
C LEU A 1065 12.63 -27.16 -4.11
N GLU A 1066 12.25 -26.63 -2.95
CA GLU A 1066 12.54 -25.25 -2.55
C GLU A 1066 13.63 -25.24 -1.46
N GLY A 1067 14.63 -24.38 -1.64
CA GLY A 1067 15.73 -24.19 -0.66
C GLY A 1067 16.82 -25.27 -0.67
N CYS A 1068 16.73 -26.27 -1.54
CA CYS A 1068 17.73 -27.31 -1.72
C CYS A 1068 17.70 -27.85 -3.16
N LYS A 1069 18.69 -28.69 -3.49
CA LYS A 1069 18.72 -29.45 -4.75
C LYS A 1069 18.83 -30.95 -4.45
N TRP A 1070 18.48 -31.75 -5.44
CA TRP A 1070 18.69 -33.19 -5.38
C TRP A 1070 20.06 -33.57 -5.98
N SER A 1071 20.84 -34.37 -5.26
CA SER A 1071 22.12 -34.95 -5.70
C SER A 1071 22.06 -36.48 -5.60
N ARG A 1072 23.06 -37.17 -6.18
CA ARG A 1072 23.14 -38.64 -6.16
C ARG A 1072 23.15 -39.25 -4.75
N ASN A 1073 23.66 -38.48 -3.79
CA ASN A 1073 23.77 -38.89 -2.38
C ASN A 1073 22.63 -38.32 -1.50
N GLY A 1074 21.57 -37.76 -2.10
CA GLY A 1074 20.43 -37.18 -1.39
C GLY A 1074 20.35 -35.66 -1.48
N LEU A 1075 19.77 -35.03 -0.45
CA LEU A 1075 19.60 -33.57 -0.37
C LEU A 1075 20.95 -32.83 -0.29
N ASP A 1076 21.10 -31.81 -1.13
CA ASP A 1076 22.29 -30.94 -1.18
C ASP A 1076 21.87 -29.45 -1.24
N GLU A 1077 22.79 -28.53 -0.95
CA GLU A 1077 22.49 -27.09 -0.92
C GLU A 1077 22.15 -26.57 -2.32
N SER A 1078 21.21 -25.62 -2.38
CA SER A 1078 20.79 -25.02 -3.63
C SER A 1078 21.92 -24.21 -4.26
N GLU A 1079 21.93 -24.12 -5.59
CA GLU A 1079 22.83 -23.19 -6.26
C GLU A 1079 22.40 -21.75 -5.99
N PRO A 1080 23.35 -20.80 -5.85
CA PRO A 1080 23.03 -19.40 -5.72
C PRO A 1080 22.10 -18.95 -6.87
N LYS A 1081 21.07 -18.17 -6.55
CA LYS A 1081 20.08 -17.61 -7.49
C LYS A 1081 19.11 -18.61 -8.13
N LYS A 1082 19.24 -19.91 -7.84
CA LYS A 1082 18.24 -20.91 -8.20
C LYS A 1082 17.35 -21.22 -6.99
N MET A 1083 16.12 -20.75 -7.04
CA MET A 1083 15.17 -20.84 -5.92
C MET A 1083 14.53 -22.21 -5.83
N PHE A 1084 14.15 -22.73 -7.00
CA PHE A 1084 13.50 -24.02 -7.17
C PHE A 1084 14.41 -24.94 -7.99
N ALA A 1085 14.54 -26.18 -7.56
CA ALA A 1085 15.18 -27.24 -8.32
C ALA A 1085 14.14 -28.32 -8.63
N PRO A 1086 14.04 -28.82 -9.88
CA PRO A 1086 13.10 -29.89 -10.17
C PRO A 1086 13.53 -31.16 -9.41
N LEU A 1087 12.56 -31.81 -8.76
CA LEU A 1087 12.79 -33.15 -8.21
C LEU A 1087 12.72 -34.17 -9.36
N PRO A 1088 13.65 -35.13 -9.44
CA PRO A 1088 13.48 -36.30 -10.30
C PRO A 1088 12.20 -37.07 -9.97
N ILE A 1089 11.88 -38.06 -10.80
CA ILE A 1089 10.62 -38.80 -10.65
C ILE A 1089 10.53 -39.47 -9.28
N LEU A 1090 9.39 -39.22 -8.63
CA LEU A 1090 9.07 -39.81 -7.34
C LEU A 1090 8.29 -41.10 -7.58
N TYR A 1091 8.81 -42.23 -7.12
CA TYR A 1091 8.10 -43.49 -7.07
C TYR A 1091 7.34 -43.59 -5.75
N VAL A 1092 6.02 -43.72 -5.83
CA VAL A 1092 5.12 -43.80 -4.69
C VAL A 1092 4.51 -45.18 -4.60
N THR A 1093 4.72 -45.85 -3.47
CA THR A 1093 4.18 -47.18 -3.13
C THR A 1093 3.61 -47.19 -1.72
N ALA A 1094 3.11 -48.35 -1.29
CA ALA A 1094 2.66 -48.57 0.07
C ALA A 1094 3.34 -49.81 0.65
N ILE A 1095 3.76 -49.75 1.91
CA ILE A 1095 4.43 -50.84 2.64
C ILE A 1095 3.71 -51.11 3.97
N ASN A 1096 3.86 -52.31 4.52
CA ASN A 1096 3.29 -52.66 5.82
C ASN A 1096 4.13 -52.04 6.98
N LYS A 1097 3.49 -51.43 7.97
CA LYS A 1097 4.09 -50.79 9.16
C LYS A 1097 5.15 -51.66 9.84
N LYS A 1098 4.92 -52.98 9.93
CA LYS A 1098 5.84 -53.93 10.57
C LYS A 1098 7.18 -54.07 9.82
N LYS A 1099 7.20 -53.89 8.50
CA LYS A 1099 8.42 -53.88 7.69
C LYS A 1099 9.05 -52.49 7.57
N GLY A 1100 8.27 -51.42 7.76
CA GLY A 1100 8.74 -50.03 7.70
C GLY A 1100 9.52 -49.57 8.94
N ALA A 1101 9.13 -50.03 10.14
CA ALA A 1101 9.78 -49.65 11.39
C ALA A 1101 11.25 -50.09 11.51
N ASP A 1102 11.64 -51.18 10.81
CA ASP A 1102 13.02 -51.66 10.74
C ASP A 1102 13.88 -50.88 9.72
N ALA A 1103 13.24 -50.25 8.72
CA ALA A 1103 13.91 -49.42 7.71
C ALA A 1103 14.14 -47.97 8.20
N GLU A 1104 13.19 -47.38 8.94
CA GLU A 1104 13.29 -46.01 9.46
C GLU A 1104 14.33 -45.83 10.58
N LYS A 1105 14.63 -46.88 11.36
CA LYS A 1105 15.65 -46.81 12.43
C LYS A 1105 17.09 -46.70 11.90
N ASN A 1106 17.34 -47.00 10.62
CA ASN A 1106 18.68 -47.13 10.05
C ASN A 1106 19.03 -46.08 8.98
N SER A 1107 18.12 -45.19 8.57
CA SER A 1107 18.39 -44.19 7.53
C SER A 1107 18.30 -42.75 8.04
N SER A 1108 19.33 -41.94 7.79
CA SER A 1108 19.29 -40.48 7.93
C SER A 1108 18.36 -39.87 6.88
N THR A 1109 17.05 -39.94 7.10
CA THR A 1109 16.02 -39.43 6.19
C THR A 1109 15.32 -38.22 6.79
N TYR A 1110 15.23 -37.15 5.99
CA TYR A 1110 14.43 -35.97 6.28
C TYR A 1110 12.98 -36.19 5.84
N SER A 1111 12.03 -35.96 6.76
CA SER A 1111 10.59 -36.00 6.44
C SER A 1111 10.19 -34.66 5.81
N CYS A 1112 10.19 -34.60 4.48
CA CYS A 1112 9.94 -33.40 3.70
C CYS A 1112 8.43 -33.21 3.45
N PRO A 1113 7.83 -32.06 3.79
CA PRO A 1113 6.43 -31.79 3.48
C PRO A 1113 6.23 -31.48 1.98
N VAL A 1114 5.12 -31.96 1.41
CA VAL A 1114 4.70 -31.68 0.03
C VAL A 1114 3.48 -30.76 0.04
N TYR A 1115 3.59 -29.57 -0.56
CA TYR A 1115 2.49 -28.61 -0.66
C TYR A 1115 1.98 -28.46 -2.10
N LYS A 1116 0.69 -28.16 -2.23
CA LYS A 1116 0.06 -27.82 -3.52
C LYS A 1116 0.60 -26.50 -4.10
N TYR A 1117 0.79 -25.50 -3.24
CA TYR A 1117 1.23 -24.15 -3.59
C TYR A 1117 2.40 -23.69 -2.71
N PRO A 1118 3.15 -22.64 -3.10
CA PRO A 1118 4.16 -21.99 -2.25
C PRO A 1118 3.58 -21.39 -0.95
N ARG A 1119 2.26 -21.25 -0.85
CA ARG A 1119 1.56 -20.92 0.40
C ARG A 1119 1.49 -22.16 1.30
N ARG A 1120 2.51 -22.31 2.14
CA ARG A 1120 2.67 -23.44 3.06
C ARG A 1120 1.72 -23.30 4.26
N THR A 1121 0.50 -23.78 4.14
CA THR A 1121 -0.44 -23.91 5.26
C THR A 1121 -0.95 -25.33 5.33
N ASP A 1122 -1.41 -25.78 6.50
CA ASP A 1122 -1.95 -27.13 6.71
C ASP A 1122 -3.02 -27.53 5.66
N LYS A 1123 -3.88 -26.59 5.26
CA LYS A 1123 -4.88 -26.77 4.19
C LYS A 1123 -4.30 -27.28 2.86
N TYR A 1124 -3.07 -26.91 2.52
CA TYR A 1124 -2.42 -27.25 1.24
C TYR A 1124 -1.36 -28.35 1.38
N LEU A 1125 -1.17 -28.90 2.58
CA LEU A 1125 -0.28 -30.03 2.83
C LEU A 1125 -0.88 -31.29 2.22
N ILE A 1126 -0.16 -31.92 1.30
CA ILE A 1126 -0.61 -33.14 0.62
C ILE A 1126 -0.18 -34.38 1.41
N CYS A 1127 1.13 -34.50 1.66
CA CYS A 1127 1.73 -35.63 2.39
C CYS A 1127 3.16 -35.28 2.84
N ARG A 1128 3.80 -36.21 3.55
CA ARG A 1128 5.24 -36.15 3.90
C ARG A 1128 6.00 -37.22 3.12
N VAL A 1129 7.17 -36.86 2.60
CA VAL A 1129 8.03 -37.72 1.77
C VAL A 1129 9.38 -37.87 2.46
N GLY A 1130 9.85 -39.11 2.60
CA GLY A 1130 11.17 -39.39 3.19
C GLY A 1130 12.28 -39.15 2.16
N LEU A 1131 13.11 -38.13 2.38
CA LEU A 1131 14.26 -37.81 1.53
C LEU A 1131 15.57 -38.16 2.24
N PRO A 1132 16.42 -39.03 1.68
CA PRO A 1132 17.77 -39.28 2.18
C PRO A 1132 18.61 -37.99 2.33
N CYS A 1133 19.26 -37.83 3.48
CA CYS A 1133 20.20 -36.74 3.78
C CYS A 1133 21.52 -37.28 4.36
N GLU A 1134 22.30 -37.99 3.53
CA GLU A 1134 23.61 -38.53 3.96
C GLU A 1134 24.60 -37.39 4.29
N GLY A 1135 25.23 -37.46 5.47
CA GLY A 1135 26.31 -36.53 5.89
C GLY A 1135 25.86 -35.23 6.57
N THR A 1136 24.59 -34.83 6.47
CA THR A 1136 24.02 -33.66 7.19
C THR A 1136 22.77 -34.07 7.97
N GLY A 1137 22.73 -33.76 9.27
CA GLY A 1137 21.59 -34.11 10.12
C GLY A 1137 20.27 -33.49 9.64
N ALA A 1138 19.16 -34.22 9.80
CA ALA A 1138 17.82 -33.79 9.37
C ALA A 1138 17.39 -32.43 9.97
N HIS A 1139 17.95 -32.05 11.11
CA HIS A 1139 17.73 -30.78 11.80
C HIS A 1139 18.12 -29.55 10.95
N LYS A 1140 19.22 -29.61 10.19
CA LYS A 1140 19.65 -28.52 9.30
C LYS A 1140 18.58 -28.22 8.24
N TRP A 1141 17.99 -29.26 7.68
CA TRP A 1141 16.96 -29.15 6.63
C TRP A 1141 15.62 -28.63 7.18
N LYS A 1142 15.31 -28.89 8.46
CA LYS A 1142 14.19 -28.24 9.16
C LYS A 1142 14.43 -26.73 9.26
N LEU A 1143 15.60 -26.28 9.73
CA LEU A 1143 15.91 -24.85 9.85
C LEU A 1143 15.90 -24.12 8.50
N ARG A 1144 16.39 -24.79 7.45
CA ARG A 1144 16.36 -24.28 6.05
C ARG A 1144 14.94 -24.18 5.49
N GLY A 1145 13.95 -24.81 6.13
CA GLY A 1145 12.56 -24.80 5.68
C GLY A 1145 12.40 -25.48 4.32
N VAL A 1146 13.03 -26.64 4.11
CA VAL A 1146 12.91 -27.37 2.83
C VAL A 1146 11.50 -27.92 2.66
N ALA A 1147 10.94 -27.74 1.48
CA ALA A 1147 9.66 -28.33 1.10
C ALA A 1147 9.65 -28.75 -0.37
N LEU A 1148 8.75 -29.66 -0.70
CA LEU A 1148 8.39 -30.01 -2.07
C LEU A 1148 7.12 -29.24 -2.46
N LEU A 1149 7.13 -28.63 -3.63
CA LEU A 1149 6.00 -27.87 -4.17
C LEU A 1149 5.52 -28.48 -5.49
N CYS A 1150 4.19 -28.55 -5.66
CA CYS A 1150 3.58 -28.93 -6.94
C CYS A 1150 3.54 -27.77 -7.95
N SER A 1151 3.52 -26.52 -7.47
CA SER A 1151 3.58 -25.28 -8.25
C SER A 1151 4.69 -24.40 -7.70
N THR A 1152 5.45 -23.75 -8.58
CA THR A 1152 6.48 -22.75 -8.22
C THR A 1152 5.92 -21.33 -8.12
N GLU A 1153 4.67 -21.13 -8.55
CA GLU A 1153 3.95 -19.86 -8.56
C GLU A 1153 2.80 -19.83 -7.56
#